data_AF-A0A949M166-F1
#
_entry.id   AF-A0A949M166-F1
#
_cell.length_a   1.000
_cell.length_b   1.000
_cell.length_c   1.000
_cell.angle_alpha   90.00
_cell.angle_beta   90.00
_cell.angle_gamma   90.00
#
_symmetry.space_group_name_H-M   'P 1'
#
loop_
_entity.id
_entity.type
_entity.pdbx_description
1 polymer ?
#
loop_
_entity_poly.entity_id
_entity_poly.type
_entity_poly.pdbx_seq_one_letter_code
_entity_poly.pdbx_strand_id
1 'polypeptide(L)'
;MPVVYIALWVLWPIATLAGGLALAPLTGLAAILLIPFCVARLRLPLYLWPLLAFLGFAAASSSWSPQPMVWADINFSEGRFNIKSEALRVGLLVPAMAVLWVALSSATSGTKRIIRRTALLALVAQAVIVALLSAFETDALALFAPLMANSGEGVQNISRNSLIMAMAAPSLILFATLNRSGGWTLFIAVLVIALEALGLLHRGVHAGLLALVGAGLAIGLVTILPRYGFRIMGCGVAALTLLAPILFGWIARGADASLATSSMEWRLAIWRRVTDLISEAPIIGNGLGVLRTIEDRIPEGTFAGELLVPNHSHNMFLQLWVETGAVGAVCLALFLILVAWRLPDFSRLGRSGLAIAGLFGGVTAIACVSFDLWNAWWWAAVVIVGLLALVFPNPGEMETTRQASEPRTITFGGGSAITMSSVKGAPDTDESRPSGSWTISEEGAPSPLSIDRDETTRNNFNLLRLVFASMVAIYHCVKLSGVDAWTPLTAPLSVAAEIGVQGFFVLSGYLVMGSLERSSSIASYAEKRVRRVVPAYAVTVLACALGALWWVGDARADLSAVARYIVWNLSFLNFMEPNLPGVFVGNPQTEINGALWTLKIEVLFYLILPILAWILRVAGGMRWLLLVAIYVSAELWRAALEQVSASTGQAVWIELSRQLPGQMSFFIVGVAFYLWREALTWRSLLPALGVGLFLLSVTVPAAEPLRALGLGVTSLWCALAWPQLFDAARWGDLSYGVYIIHFPILQVIVALGLFASSPALASGVSAAAILLGSVLMWWTVERPSLRADSAYRKGV
;
A
#
# COMPACT_ATOMS: atom_id res chain seq x y z
N MET A 1 17.44 -12.63 -1.59
CA MET A 1 17.33 -12.00 -0.26
C MET A 1 16.66 -10.61 -0.26
N PRO A 2 17.21 -9.52 -0.85
CA PRO A 2 16.62 -8.17 -0.75
C PRO A 2 15.17 -8.07 -1.27
N VAL A 3 14.88 -8.77 -2.36
CA VAL A 3 13.53 -8.84 -2.96
C VAL A 3 12.47 -9.33 -1.98
N VAL A 4 12.80 -10.29 -1.10
CA VAL A 4 11.85 -10.85 -0.12
C VAL A 4 11.45 -9.80 0.91
N TYR A 5 12.42 -9.04 1.44
CA TYR A 5 12.14 -7.95 2.38
C TYR A 5 11.39 -6.78 1.74
N ILE A 6 11.71 -6.48 0.49
CA ILE A 6 11.00 -5.44 -0.27
C ILE A 6 9.55 -5.87 -0.46
N ALA A 7 9.30 -7.12 -0.86
CA ALA A 7 7.95 -7.65 -0.99
C ALA A 7 7.19 -7.61 0.35
N LEU A 8 7.83 -8.01 1.46
CA LEU A 8 7.24 -7.96 2.80
C LEU A 8 6.77 -6.54 3.18
N TRP A 9 7.60 -5.52 2.93
CA TRP A 9 7.24 -4.12 3.20
C TRP A 9 6.29 -3.51 2.17
N VAL A 10 6.30 -3.94 0.91
CA VAL A 10 5.33 -3.51 -0.10
C VAL A 10 3.93 -4.04 0.22
N LEU A 11 3.83 -5.28 0.70
CA LEU A 11 2.56 -5.89 1.10
C LEU A 11 2.08 -5.44 2.49
N TRP A 12 2.95 -4.82 3.30
CA TRP A 12 2.64 -4.40 4.67
C TRP A 12 1.38 -3.52 4.78
N PRO A 13 1.23 -2.40 4.04
CA PRO A 13 0.06 -1.54 4.21
C PRO A 13 -1.27 -2.24 3.84
N ILE A 14 -1.22 -3.17 2.89
CA ILE A 14 -2.38 -3.98 2.46
C ILE A 14 -2.73 -4.99 3.55
N ALA A 15 -1.72 -5.69 4.07
CA ALA A 15 -1.91 -6.66 5.14
C ALA A 15 -2.44 -6.00 6.43
N THR A 16 -1.97 -4.80 6.77
CA THR A 16 -2.46 -4.05 7.94
C THR A 16 -3.84 -3.46 7.72
N LEU A 17 -4.18 -3.03 6.49
CA LEU A 17 -5.53 -2.58 6.13
C LEU A 17 -6.58 -3.68 6.38
N ALA A 18 -6.25 -4.93 6.04
CA ALA A 18 -7.08 -6.11 6.31
C ALA A 18 -6.97 -6.63 7.77
N GLY A 19 -6.66 -5.75 8.73
CA GLY A 19 -6.59 -6.09 10.16
C GLY A 19 -5.38 -6.92 10.58
N GLY A 20 -4.34 -7.00 9.75
CA GLY A 20 -3.08 -7.66 10.07
C GLY A 20 -3.06 -9.17 9.88
N LEU A 21 -4.19 -9.81 9.55
CA LEU A 21 -4.31 -11.27 9.51
C LEU A 21 -3.33 -11.95 8.53
N ALA A 22 -3.00 -11.26 7.43
CA ALA A 22 -2.02 -11.74 6.45
C ALA A 22 -0.56 -11.67 6.93
N LEU A 23 -0.25 -10.95 8.02
CA LEU A 23 1.13 -10.76 8.47
C LEU A 23 1.78 -12.08 8.91
N ALA A 24 1.04 -12.98 9.56
CA ALA A 24 1.56 -14.28 9.98
C ALA A 24 1.96 -15.17 8.79
N PRO A 25 1.09 -15.45 7.80
CA PRO A 25 1.48 -16.24 6.63
C PRO A 25 2.54 -15.54 5.77
N LEU A 26 2.51 -14.20 5.64
CA LEU A 26 3.57 -13.47 4.94
C LEU A 26 4.94 -13.62 5.61
N THR A 27 4.98 -13.60 6.95
CA THR A 27 6.21 -13.83 7.73
C THR A 27 6.74 -15.24 7.50
N GLY A 28 5.86 -16.25 7.54
CA GLY A 28 6.21 -17.64 7.25
C GLY A 28 6.75 -17.84 5.84
N LEU A 29 6.06 -17.30 4.83
CA LEU A 29 6.49 -17.38 3.43
C LEU A 29 7.84 -16.67 3.21
N ALA A 30 8.00 -15.47 3.77
CA ALA A 30 9.26 -14.73 3.70
C ALA A 30 10.40 -15.51 4.35
N ALA A 31 10.15 -16.16 5.50
CA ALA A 31 11.13 -17.01 6.14
C ALA A 31 11.51 -18.21 5.24
N ILE A 32 10.54 -18.96 4.71
CA ILE A 32 10.81 -20.10 3.81
C ILE A 32 11.69 -19.71 2.64
N LEU A 33 11.38 -18.58 1.97
CA LEU A 33 12.17 -18.06 0.85
C LEU A 33 13.59 -17.61 1.25
N LEU A 34 13.83 -17.35 2.54
CA LEU A 34 15.11 -16.89 3.06
C LEU A 34 15.97 -18.00 3.69
N ILE A 35 15.41 -19.19 3.96
CA ILE A 35 16.13 -20.34 4.51
C ILE A 35 17.44 -20.62 3.74
N PRO A 36 17.45 -20.71 2.38
CA PRO A 36 18.67 -21.03 1.65
C PRO A 36 19.83 -20.04 1.87
N PHE A 37 19.51 -18.80 2.28
CA PHE A 37 20.51 -17.74 2.49
C PHE A 37 21.10 -17.72 3.91
N CYS A 38 20.47 -18.39 4.88
CA CYS A 38 20.84 -18.24 6.29
C CYS A 38 20.86 -19.53 7.11
N VAL A 39 20.37 -20.67 6.59
CA VAL A 39 20.23 -21.92 7.36
C VAL A 39 21.53 -22.37 8.05
N ALA A 40 22.66 -22.28 7.36
CA ALA A 40 23.97 -22.66 7.91
C ALA A 40 24.45 -21.75 9.07
N ARG A 41 23.82 -20.60 9.27
CA ARG A 41 24.15 -19.62 10.31
C ARG A 41 23.12 -19.60 11.44
N LEU A 42 22.02 -20.35 11.31
CA LEU A 42 21.04 -20.49 12.37
C LEU A 42 21.70 -21.19 13.55
N ARG A 43 21.65 -20.53 14.70
CA ARG A 43 22.09 -21.09 15.98
C ARG A 43 21.01 -20.80 17.00
N LEU A 44 20.78 -21.76 17.89
CA LEU A 44 19.86 -21.59 19.01
C LEU A 44 20.65 -21.08 20.23
N PRO A 45 20.67 -19.75 20.49
CA PRO A 45 21.34 -19.20 21.65
C PRO A 45 20.69 -19.65 22.96
N LEU A 46 21.50 -19.71 24.03
CA LEU A 46 21.05 -20.21 25.32
C LEU A 46 19.86 -19.43 25.91
N TYR A 47 19.80 -18.12 25.67
CA TYR A 47 18.71 -17.28 26.17
C TYR A 47 17.35 -17.58 25.54
N LEU A 48 17.27 -18.37 24.45
CA LEU A 48 15.99 -18.80 23.86
C LEU A 48 15.44 -20.08 24.47
N TRP A 49 16.22 -20.85 25.23
CA TRP A 49 15.73 -22.08 25.86
C TRP A 49 14.53 -21.85 26.78
N PRO A 50 14.48 -20.80 27.63
CA PRO A 50 13.28 -20.56 28.45
C PRO A 50 12.04 -20.22 27.63
N LEU A 51 12.18 -19.56 26.47
CA LEU A 51 11.07 -19.31 25.55
C LEU A 51 10.57 -20.61 24.91
N LEU A 52 11.47 -21.49 24.49
CA LEU A 52 11.10 -22.80 23.95
C LEU A 52 10.47 -23.70 25.02
N ALA A 53 10.98 -23.65 26.26
CA ALA A 53 10.39 -24.35 27.39
C ALA A 53 8.98 -23.81 27.69
N PHE A 54 8.78 -22.49 27.67
CA PHE A 54 7.47 -21.88 27.78
C PHE A 54 6.50 -22.36 26.69
N LEU A 55 6.91 -22.30 25.41
CA LEU A 55 6.06 -22.73 24.29
C LEU A 55 5.77 -24.24 24.33
N GLY A 56 6.75 -25.05 24.70
CA GLY A 56 6.58 -26.49 24.90
C GLY A 56 5.62 -26.81 26.04
N PHE A 57 5.74 -26.08 27.16
CA PHE A 57 4.84 -26.22 28.30
C PHE A 57 3.42 -25.75 27.96
N ALA A 58 3.27 -24.62 27.27
CA ALA A 58 1.98 -24.14 26.80
C ALA A 58 1.31 -25.13 25.84
N ALA A 59 2.07 -25.72 24.91
CA ALA A 59 1.57 -26.79 24.05
C ALA A 59 1.13 -28.02 24.86
N ALA A 60 1.95 -28.47 25.83
CA ALA A 60 1.61 -29.57 26.73
C ALA A 60 0.36 -29.28 27.56
N SER A 61 0.13 -28.03 27.94
CA SER A 61 -1.05 -27.60 28.70
C SER A 61 -2.37 -27.81 27.99
N SER A 62 -2.34 -27.97 26.66
CA SER A 62 -3.52 -28.37 25.88
C SER A 62 -4.04 -29.77 26.25
N SER A 63 -3.20 -30.62 26.88
CA SER A 63 -3.60 -31.99 27.27
C SER A 63 -4.46 -32.05 28.54
N TRP A 64 -4.41 -31.02 29.39
CA TRP A 64 -5.29 -30.87 30.56
C TRP A 64 -6.23 -29.67 30.43
N SER A 65 -6.26 -29.02 29.26
CA SER A 65 -7.24 -27.96 28.97
C SER A 65 -8.64 -28.56 28.83
N PRO A 66 -9.69 -27.89 29.33
CA PRO A 66 -11.06 -28.26 29.02
C PRO A 66 -11.42 -27.99 27.54
N GLN A 67 -10.63 -27.20 26.82
CA GLN A 67 -10.82 -26.98 25.39
C GLN A 67 -10.30 -28.19 24.58
N PRO A 68 -11.10 -28.76 23.65
CA PRO A 68 -10.64 -29.85 22.80
C PRO A 68 -9.39 -29.50 21.99
N MET A 69 -8.39 -30.38 22.02
CA MET A 69 -7.15 -30.20 21.26
C MET A 69 -7.39 -30.45 19.76
N VAL A 70 -7.45 -29.38 18.97
CA VAL A 70 -7.54 -29.43 17.50
C VAL A 70 -6.25 -28.89 16.88
N TRP A 71 -5.52 -29.74 16.15
CA TRP A 71 -4.24 -29.37 15.54
C TRP A 71 -4.43 -28.54 14.26
N ALA A 72 -5.21 -29.06 13.33
CA ALA A 72 -5.50 -28.42 12.05
C ALA A 72 -6.89 -28.84 11.54
N ASP A 73 -7.48 -27.96 10.75
CA ASP A 73 -8.72 -28.16 10.01
C ASP A 73 -8.36 -28.11 8.51
N ILE A 74 -8.30 -29.30 7.89
CA ILE A 74 -7.82 -29.49 6.53
C ILE A 74 -8.92 -30.19 5.73
N ASN A 75 -9.57 -29.44 4.85
CA ASN A 75 -10.54 -29.92 3.86
C ASN A 75 -10.24 -29.24 2.52
N PHE A 76 -9.48 -29.91 1.66
CA PHE A 76 -9.06 -29.37 0.36
C PHE A 76 -10.24 -29.17 -0.61
N SER A 77 -11.30 -29.96 -0.51
CA SER A 77 -12.51 -29.78 -1.34
C SER A 77 -13.27 -28.49 -1.01
N GLU A 78 -13.20 -28.03 0.25
CA GLU A 78 -13.80 -26.77 0.70
C GLU A 78 -12.79 -25.61 0.73
N GLY A 79 -11.55 -25.84 0.26
CA GLY A 79 -10.47 -24.86 0.35
C GLY A 79 -10.06 -24.48 1.78
N ARG A 80 -10.43 -25.29 2.78
CA ARG A 80 -10.11 -25.03 4.19
C ARG A 80 -8.75 -25.64 4.53
N PHE A 81 -7.78 -24.79 4.80
CA PHE A 81 -6.50 -25.19 5.37
C PHE A 81 -6.15 -24.22 6.50
N ASN A 82 -6.43 -24.62 7.74
CA ASN A 82 -6.24 -23.77 8.90
C ASN A 82 -5.59 -24.51 10.06
N ILE A 83 -4.45 -24.01 10.54
CA ILE A 83 -3.81 -24.52 11.75
C ILE A 83 -4.60 -23.97 12.94
N LYS A 84 -5.30 -24.84 13.67
CA LYS A 84 -6.15 -24.46 14.81
C LYS A 84 -5.34 -24.36 16.10
N SER A 85 -4.25 -25.13 16.23
CA SER A 85 -3.39 -25.09 17.41
C SER A 85 -2.72 -23.73 17.59
N GLU A 86 -2.96 -23.13 18.74
CA GLU A 86 -2.53 -21.77 19.08
C GLU A 86 -1.04 -21.68 19.39
N ALA A 87 -0.58 -22.60 20.25
CA ALA A 87 0.83 -22.76 20.56
C ALA A 87 1.64 -23.10 19.31
N LEU A 88 1.09 -23.88 18.37
CA LEU A 88 1.77 -24.16 17.10
C LEU A 88 1.88 -22.92 16.21
N ARG A 89 0.79 -22.15 16.05
CA ARG A 89 0.80 -20.93 15.24
C ARG A 89 1.83 -19.91 15.73
N VAL A 90 1.87 -19.63 17.03
CA VAL A 90 2.87 -18.71 17.62
C VAL A 90 4.26 -19.36 17.65
N GLY A 91 4.34 -20.65 17.96
CA GLY A 91 5.59 -21.40 18.00
C GLY A 91 6.33 -21.41 16.67
N LEU A 92 5.63 -21.54 15.54
CA LEU A 92 6.20 -21.47 14.19
C LEU A 92 6.73 -20.08 13.82
N LEU A 93 6.29 -19.01 14.50
CA LEU A 93 6.83 -17.67 14.28
C LEU A 93 8.23 -17.49 14.87
N VAL A 94 8.60 -18.25 15.90
CA VAL A 94 9.95 -18.17 16.51
C VAL A 94 11.06 -18.57 15.53
N PRO A 95 11.02 -19.73 14.85
CA PRO A 95 12.02 -20.05 13.83
C PRO A 95 11.91 -19.14 12.61
N ALA A 96 10.70 -18.70 12.22
CA ALA A 96 10.54 -17.73 11.13
C ALA A 96 11.23 -16.39 11.43
N MET A 97 11.08 -15.88 12.66
CA MET A 97 11.78 -14.70 13.16
C MET A 97 13.30 -14.91 13.13
N ALA A 98 13.81 -16.06 13.58
CA ALA A 98 15.24 -16.34 13.58
C ALA A 98 15.82 -16.31 12.15
N VAL A 99 15.12 -16.92 11.19
CA VAL A 99 15.48 -16.91 9.76
C VAL A 99 15.53 -15.48 9.22
N LEU A 100 14.50 -14.69 9.46
CA LEU A 100 14.45 -13.29 9.04
C LEU A 100 15.61 -12.50 9.68
N TRP A 101 15.76 -12.58 11.00
CA TRP A 101 16.81 -11.87 11.71
C TRP A 101 18.22 -12.19 11.19
N VAL A 102 18.55 -13.48 11.04
CA VAL A 102 19.88 -13.89 10.57
C VAL A 102 20.11 -13.47 9.11
N ALA A 103 19.12 -13.66 8.24
CA ALA A 103 19.21 -13.20 6.86
C ALA A 103 19.44 -11.69 6.76
N LEU A 104 18.72 -10.87 7.54
CA LEU A 104 18.87 -9.41 7.52
C LEU A 104 20.15 -8.91 8.19
N SER A 105 20.57 -9.55 9.28
CA SER A 105 21.80 -9.18 10.01
C SER A 105 23.04 -9.28 9.11
N SER A 106 23.05 -10.27 8.21
CA SER A 106 24.11 -10.52 7.24
C SER A 106 24.01 -9.73 5.93
N ALA A 107 22.99 -8.87 5.79
CA ALA A 107 22.79 -8.09 4.60
C ALA A 107 23.81 -6.95 4.49
N THR A 108 24.21 -6.63 3.25
CA THR A 108 25.11 -5.50 2.97
C THR A 108 24.47 -4.16 3.36
N SER A 109 25.28 -3.14 3.66
CA SER A 109 24.77 -1.79 3.98
C SER A 109 23.93 -1.19 2.84
N GLY A 110 24.23 -1.54 1.58
CA GLY A 110 23.40 -1.20 0.42
C GLY A 110 22.01 -1.84 0.48
N THR A 111 21.93 -3.13 0.81
CA THR A 111 20.65 -3.85 0.98
C THR A 111 19.82 -3.26 2.12
N LYS A 112 20.45 -3.02 3.29
CA LYS A 112 19.79 -2.41 4.45
C LYS A 112 19.24 -1.01 4.12
N ARG A 113 19.98 -0.22 3.33
CA ARG A 113 19.52 1.10 2.85
C ARG A 113 18.26 1.00 1.98
N ILE A 114 18.17 0.00 1.10
CA ILE A 114 16.99 -0.22 0.25
C ILE A 114 15.80 -0.63 1.12
N ILE A 115 15.97 -1.65 1.96
CA ILE A 115 14.92 -2.15 2.87
C ILE A 115 14.38 -1.02 3.74
N ARG A 116 15.27 -0.19 4.29
CA ARG A 116 14.90 1.00 5.07
C ARG A 116 14.04 2.00 4.30
N ARG A 117 14.38 2.29 3.04
CA ARG A 117 13.58 3.21 2.21
C ARG A 117 12.20 2.62 1.93
N THR A 118 12.13 1.33 1.59
CA THR A 118 10.86 0.65 1.35
C THR A 118 10.00 0.62 2.62
N ALA A 119 10.59 0.31 3.77
CA ALA A 119 9.88 0.32 5.05
C ALA A 119 9.35 1.71 5.42
N LEU A 120 10.15 2.77 5.24
CA LEU A 120 9.70 4.14 5.47
C LEU A 120 8.49 4.48 4.59
N LEU A 121 8.54 4.15 3.29
CA LEU A 121 7.41 4.40 2.38
C LEU A 121 6.15 3.62 2.81
N ALA A 122 6.32 2.36 3.22
CA ALA A 122 5.22 1.53 3.70
C ALA A 122 4.59 2.07 5.00
N LEU A 123 5.40 2.51 5.96
CA LEU A 123 4.91 3.09 7.21
C LEU A 123 4.22 4.45 6.99
N VAL A 124 4.75 5.29 6.09
CA VAL A 124 4.07 6.53 5.69
C VAL A 124 2.73 6.22 5.01
N ALA A 125 2.70 5.24 4.10
CA ALA A 125 1.46 4.82 3.45
C ALA A 125 0.44 4.30 4.47
N GLN A 126 0.86 3.47 5.44
CA GLN A 126 -0.01 2.99 6.51
C GLN A 126 -0.53 4.16 7.38
N ALA A 127 0.31 5.11 7.77
CA ALA A 127 -0.10 6.26 8.57
C ALA A 127 -1.17 7.11 7.84
N VAL A 128 -0.99 7.32 6.53
CA VAL A 128 -2.00 7.99 5.69
C VAL A 128 -3.30 7.19 5.63
N ILE A 129 -3.22 5.87 5.43
CA ILE A 129 -4.39 4.98 5.42
C ILE A 129 -5.13 5.05 6.77
N VAL A 130 -4.42 4.98 7.90
CA VAL A 130 -5.01 5.09 9.24
C VAL A 130 -5.70 6.45 9.43
N ALA A 131 -5.08 7.54 9.00
CA ALA A 131 -5.68 8.87 9.07
C ALA A 131 -6.95 8.97 8.23
N LEU A 132 -6.94 8.46 6.99
CA LEU A 132 -8.11 8.46 6.10
C LEU A 132 -9.24 7.58 6.64
N LEU A 133 -8.94 6.36 7.10
CA LEU A 133 -9.94 5.46 7.69
C LEU A 133 -10.51 6.01 8.99
N SER A 134 -9.72 6.79 9.76
CA SER A 134 -10.22 7.45 10.96
C SER A 134 -11.10 8.63 10.63
N ALA A 135 -10.77 9.41 9.59
CA ALA A 135 -11.56 10.58 9.18
C ALA A 135 -12.86 10.23 8.44
N PHE A 136 -12.87 9.10 7.72
CA PHE A 136 -13.95 8.69 6.82
C PHE A 136 -14.42 7.26 7.12
N GLU A 137 -14.53 6.91 8.40
CA GLU A 137 -14.84 5.54 8.83
C GLU A 137 -16.15 5.03 8.24
N THR A 138 -17.24 5.81 8.36
CA THR A 138 -18.57 5.39 7.88
C THR A 138 -18.54 5.10 6.38
N ASP A 139 -17.89 5.98 5.61
CA ASP A 139 -17.74 5.79 4.17
C ASP A 139 -16.85 4.59 3.84
N ALA A 140 -15.78 4.38 4.59
CA ALA A 140 -14.89 3.23 4.41
C ALA A 140 -15.58 1.90 4.76
N LEU A 141 -16.36 1.85 5.84
CA LEU A 141 -17.14 0.68 6.20
C LEU A 141 -18.22 0.40 5.16
N ALA A 142 -18.89 1.42 4.65
CA ALA A 142 -19.86 1.28 3.56
C ALA A 142 -19.20 0.77 2.28
N LEU A 143 -18.00 1.29 1.94
CA LEU A 143 -17.22 0.86 0.79
C LEU A 143 -16.87 -0.64 0.85
N PHE A 144 -16.44 -1.12 2.02
CA PHE A 144 -16.03 -2.50 2.19
C PHE A 144 -17.17 -3.44 2.59
N ALA A 145 -18.35 -2.92 2.97
CA ALA A 145 -19.48 -3.73 3.45
C ALA A 145 -19.85 -4.91 2.52
N PRO A 146 -19.88 -4.75 1.17
CA PRO A 146 -20.15 -5.87 0.27
C PRO A 146 -19.08 -6.97 0.30
N LEU A 147 -17.85 -6.64 0.69
CA LEU A 147 -16.72 -7.57 0.76
C LEU A 147 -16.57 -8.24 2.13
N MET A 148 -17.38 -7.81 3.11
CA MET A 148 -17.29 -8.30 4.49
C MET A 148 -18.46 -9.24 4.79
N ALA A 149 -18.16 -10.41 5.35
CA ALA A 149 -19.20 -11.32 5.85
C ALA A 149 -19.94 -10.74 7.05
N ASN A 150 -19.27 -9.90 7.84
CA ASN A 150 -19.83 -9.20 9.00
C ASN A 150 -19.22 -7.79 9.08
N SER A 151 -20.07 -6.75 9.12
CA SER A 151 -19.65 -5.35 9.22
C SER A 151 -18.82 -5.06 10.48
N GLY A 152 -19.02 -5.82 11.56
CA GLY A 152 -18.21 -5.73 12.78
C GLY A 152 -16.73 -6.07 12.57
N GLU A 153 -16.39 -6.89 11.58
CA GLU A 153 -14.99 -7.20 11.24
C GLU A 153 -14.27 -5.98 10.66
N GLY A 154 -14.97 -5.12 9.91
CA GLY A 154 -14.42 -3.89 9.35
C GLY A 154 -13.93 -2.93 10.44
N VAL A 155 -14.77 -2.69 11.45
CA VAL A 155 -14.45 -1.84 12.61
C VAL A 155 -13.23 -2.39 13.35
N GLN A 156 -13.17 -3.72 13.54
CA GLN A 156 -12.03 -4.38 14.16
C GLN A 156 -10.75 -4.24 13.33
N ASN A 157 -10.82 -4.41 12.01
CA ASN A 157 -9.68 -4.31 11.11
C ASN A 157 -9.08 -2.89 11.10
N ILE A 158 -9.92 -1.86 11.04
CA ILE A 158 -9.50 -0.45 11.15
C ILE A 158 -8.82 -0.18 12.50
N SER A 159 -9.39 -0.71 13.59
CA SER A 159 -8.84 -0.55 14.94
C SER A 159 -7.49 -1.27 15.11
N ARG A 160 -7.36 -2.49 14.58
CA ARG A 160 -6.10 -3.25 14.55
C ARG A 160 -5.03 -2.54 13.72
N ASN A 161 -5.41 -1.97 12.57
CA ASN A 161 -4.49 -1.20 11.73
C ASN A 161 -3.90 0.01 12.50
N SER A 162 -4.77 0.73 13.22
CA SER A 162 -4.37 1.87 14.06
C SER A 162 -3.43 1.45 15.20
N LEU A 163 -3.67 0.30 15.83
CA LEU A 163 -2.81 -0.26 16.88
C LEU A 163 -1.43 -0.68 16.34
N ILE A 164 -1.39 -1.32 15.17
CA ILE A 164 -0.13 -1.70 14.52
C ILE A 164 0.67 -0.43 14.17
N MET A 165 0.01 0.63 13.70
CA MET A 165 0.66 1.90 13.40
C MET A 165 1.22 2.57 14.66
N ALA A 166 0.45 2.64 15.76
CA ALA A 166 0.91 3.20 17.04
C ALA A 166 2.16 2.47 17.57
N MET A 167 2.21 1.14 17.41
CA MET A 167 3.39 0.34 17.75
C MET A 167 4.59 0.63 16.83
N ALA A 168 4.35 0.90 15.53
CA ALA A 168 5.39 1.17 14.54
C ALA A 168 5.85 2.64 14.51
N ALA A 169 5.10 3.56 15.11
CA ALA A 169 5.33 5.00 15.12
C ALA A 169 6.75 5.42 15.52
N PRO A 170 7.38 4.82 16.56
CA PRO A 170 8.77 5.14 16.90
C PRO A 170 9.73 4.89 15.73
N SER A 171 9.54 3.80 14.98
CA SER A 171 10.37 3.48 13.82
C SER A 171 10.13 4.44 12.65
N LEU A 172 8.87 4.83 12.41
CA LEU A 172 8.52 5.84 11.40
C LEU A 172 9.22 7.18 11.70
N ILE A 173 9.11 7.68 12.94
CA ILE A 173 9.75 8.93 13.37
C ILE A 173 11.26 8.85 13.19
N LEU A 174 11.89 7.76 13.65
CA LEU A 174 13.34 7.58 13.52
C LEU A 174 13.79 7.53 12.05
N PHE A 175 13.02 6.92 11.15
CA PHE A 175 13.33 6.91 9.72
C PHE A 175 13.13 8.25 9.03
N ALA A 176 12.03 8.95 9.33
CA ALA A 176 11.73 10.26 8.75
C ALA A 176 12.76 11.33 9.17
N THR A 177 13.40 11.13 10.33
CA THR A 177 14.35 12.09 10.93
C THR A 177 15.82 11.70 10.74
N LEU A 178 16.13 10.65 9.97
CA LEU A 178 17.50 10.12 9.87
C LEU A 178 18.56 11.17 9.52
N ASN A 179 18.25 12.05 8.56
CA ASN A 179 19.17 13.05 8.02
C ASN A 179 18.74 14.47 8.38
N ARG A 180 17.99 14.65 9.46
CA ARG A 180 17.44 15.95 9.89
C ARG A 180 18.06 16.38 11.22
N SER A 181 18.21 17.68 11.40
CA SER A 181 18.70 18.30 12.63
C SER A 181 17.55 18.62 13.59
N GLY A 182 17.90 18.91 14.85
CA GLY A 182 17.00 18.94 16.03
C GLY A 182 15.59 19.48 15.80
N GLY A 183 15.42 20.72 15.35
CA GLY A 183 14.11 21.34 15.20
C GLY A 183 13.17 20.58 14.25
N TRP A 184 13.69 20.09 13.13
CA TRP A 184 12.92 19.25 12.19
C TRP A 184 12.58 17.88 12.76
N THR A 185 13.50 17.30 13.53
CA THR A 185 13.28 16.03 14.22
C THR A 185 12.14 16.14 15.22
N LEU A 186 12.13 17.19 16.04
CA LEU A 186 11.05 17.46 16.99
C LEU A 186 9.72 17.70 16.27
N PHE A 187 9.71 18.54 15.24
CA PHE A 187 8.50 18.82 14.46
C PHE A 187 7.89 17.55 13.87
N ILE A 188 8.68 16.70 13.22
CA ILE A 188 8.20 15.44 12.63
C ILE A 188 7.68 14.49 13.72
N ALA A 189 8.39 14.36 14.83
CA ALA A 189 7.97 13.52 15.94
C ALA A 189 6.61 13.97 16.51
N VAL A 190 6.47 15.27 16.80
CA VAL A 190 5.22 15.86 17.30
C VAL A 190 4.10 15.69 16.29
N LEU A 191 4.36 15.94 14.99
CA LEU A 191 3.35 15.81 13.95
C LEU A 191 2.83 14.37 13.84
N VAL A 192 3.73 13.37 13.77
CA VAL A 192 3.34 11.96 13.67
C VAL A 192 2.54 11.53 14.91
N ILE A 193 3.05 11.85 16.12
CA ILE A 193 2.36 11.51 17.37
C ILE A 193 1.00 12.20 17.47
N ALA A 194 0.89 13.48 17.10
CA ALA A 194 -0.35 14.23 17.17
C ALA A 194 -1.41 13.69 16.20
N LEU A 195 -1.02 13.40 14.94
CA LEU A 195 -1.93 12.83 13.95
C LEU A 195 -2.42 11.45 14.37
N GLU A 196 -1.53 10.59 14.87
CA GLU A 196 -1.92 9.27 15.36
C GLU A 196 -2.78 9.36 16.62
N ALA A 197 -2.42 10.19 17.60
CA ALA A 197 -3.19 10.37 18.82
C ALA A 197 -4.60 10.92 18.53
N LEU A 198 -4.73 11.86 17.59
CA LEU A 198 -6.03 12.39 17.16
C LEU A 198 -6.89 11.30 16.53
N GLY A 199 -6.33 10.49 15.63
CA GLY A 199 -7.02 9.35 15.03
C GLY A 199 -7.46 8.32 16.07
N LEU A 200 -6.57 7.95 16.99
CA LEU A 200 -6.85 6.99 18.07
C LEU A 200 -7.93 7.50 19.04
N LEU A 201 -7.90 8.79 19.40
CA LEU A 201 -8.91 9.42 20.26
C LEU A 201 -10.27 9.47 19.57
N HIS A 202 -10.32 9.89 18.31
CA HIS A 202 -11.55 9.91 17.51
C HIS A 202 -12.19 8.52 17.44
N ARG A 203 -11.36 7.47 17.38
CA ARG A 203 -11.78 6.07 17.31
C ARG A 203 -12.05 5.40 18.66
N GLY A 204 -11.75 6.05 19.79
CA GLY A 204 -11.82 5.41 21.12
C GLY A 204 -10.84 4.25 21.32
N VAL A 205 -9.74 4.20 20.58
CA VAL A 205 -8.73 3.11 20.64
C VAL A 205 -7.68 3.43 21.71
N HIS A 206 -8.10 3.40 22.97
CA HIS A 206 -7.26 3.79 24.11
C HIS A 206 -5.98 2.95 24.27
N ALA A 207 -6.00 1.68 23.87
CA ALA A 207 -4.81 0.83 23.89
C ALA A 207 -3.67 1.37 22.99
N GLY A 208 -4.01 2.03 21.88
CA GLY A 208 -3.02 2.66 21.00
C GLY A 208 -2.38 3.89 21.64
N LEU A 209 -3.16 4.70 22.36
CA LEU A 209 -2.64 5.84 23.13
C LEU A 209 -1.67 5.36 24.22
N LEU A 210 -2.03 4.28 24.93
CA LEU A 210 -1.17 3.66 25.92
C LEU A 210 0.13 3.14 25.28
N ALA A 211 0.07 2.62 24.04
CA ALA A 211 1.25 2.21 23.29
C ALA A 211 2.21 3.38 23.02
N LEU A 212 1.69 4.54 22.60
CA LEU A 212 2.50 5.74 22.36
C LEU A 212 3.15 6.23 23.66
N VAL A 213 2.41 6.24 24.77
CA VAL A 213 2.94 6.59 26.10
C VAL A 213 4.00 5.59 26.55
N GLY A 214 3.73 4.29 26.46
CA GLY A 214 4.67 3.22 26.82
C GLY A 214 5.95 3.28 26.00
N ALA A 215 5.84 3.55 24.69
CA ALA A 215 6.99 3.76 23.82
C ALA A 215 7.81 4.99 24.24
N GLY A 216 7.15 6.11 24.55
CA GLY A 216 7.81 7.33 25.03
C GLY A 216 8.54 7.14 26.36
N LEU A 217 7.91 6.47 27.32
CA LEU A 217 8.52 6.15 28.62
C LEU A 217 9.72 5.21 28.48
N ALA A 218 9.62 4.18 27.64
CA ALA A 218 10.72 3.26 27.39
C ALA A 218 11.91 3.96 26.70
N ILE A 219 11.63 4.82 25.71
CA ILE A 219 12.64 5.67 25.06
C ILE A 219 13.29 6.62 26.07
N GLY A 220 12.49 7.28 26.92
CA GLY A 220 12.98 8.12 28.02
C GLY A 220 13.89 7.34 28.97
N LEU A 221 13.51 6.14 29.36
CA LEU A 221 14.28 5.31 30.28
C LEU A 221 15.67 4.94 29.72
N VAL A 222 15.75 4.49 28.46
CA VAL A 222 17.04 4.11 27.85
C VAL A 222 17.92 5.32 27.54
N THR A 223 17.33 6.50 27.34
CA THR A 223 18.08 7.74 27.09
C THR A 223 18.61 8.35 28.39
N ILE A 224 17.82 8.33 29.48
CA ILE A 224 18.22 8.83 30.81
C ILE A 224 19.21 7.88 31.48
N LEU A 225 19.00 6.56 31.33
CA LEU A 225 19.87 5.53 31.92
C LEU A 225 20.51 4.65 30.83
N PRO A 226 21.49 5.13 30.05
CA PRO A 226 22.03 4.41 28.89
C PRO A 226 22.61 3.02 29.21
N ARG A 227 23.15 2.84 30.42
CA ARG A 227 23.71 1.56 30.86
C ARG A 227 22.61 0.63 31.37
N TYR A 228 21.65 1.12 32.14
CA TYR A 228 20.72 0.24 32.86
C TYR A 228 19.32 0.16 32.24
N GLY A 229 18.97 1.05 31.32
CA GLY A 229 17.60 1.21 30.82
C GLY A 229 16.99 -0.09 30.28
N PHE A 230 17.69 -0.83 29.41
CA PHE A 230 17.20 -2.12 28.91
C PHE A 230 17.04 -3.18 29.99
N ARG A 231 17.95 -3.20 30.98
CA ARG A 231 17.92 -4.14 32.11
C ARG A 231 16.74 -3.86 33.03
N ILE A 232 16.54 -2.57 33.38
CA ILE A 232 15.39 -2.11 34.18
C ILE A 232 14.09 -2.42 33.46
N MET A 233 14.02 -2.16 32.16
CA MET A 233 12.83 -2.42 31.35
C MET A 233 12.50 -3.93 31.29
N GLY A 234 13.49 -4.78 31.02
CA GLY A 234 13.31 -6.23 31.01
C GLY A 234 12.93 -6.81 32.37
N CYS A 235 13.59 -6.38 33.44
CA CYS A 235 13.22 -6.76 34.81
C CYS A 235 11.83 -6.27 35.20
N GLY A 236 11.46 -5.05 34.80
CA GLY A 236 10.14 -4.49 35.07
C GLY A 236 9.03 -5.34 34.45
N VAL A 237 9.19 -5.75 33.18
CA VAL A 237 8.20 -6.61 32.51
C VAL A 237 8.25 -8.05 33.03
N ALA A 238 9.42 -8.57 33.40
CA ALA A 238 9.52 -9.87 34.07
C ALA A 238 8.81 -9.85 35.44
N ALA A 239 8.99 -8.79 36.23
CA ALA A 239 8.28 -8.61 37.50
C ALA A 239 6.78 -8.45 37.28
N LEU A 240 6.36 -7.66 36.28
CA LEU A 240 4.96 -7.55 35.88
C LEU A 240 4.37 -8.92 35.50
N THR A 241 5.14 -9.71 34.75
CA THR A 241 4.74 -11.07 34.35
C THR A 241 4.55 -11.96 35.57
N LEU A 242 5.48 -11.95 36.53
CA LEU A 242 5.39 -12.79 37.74
C LEU A 242 4.32 -12.31 38.74
N LEU A 243 4.08 -11.00 38.81
CA LEU A 243 3.17 -10.39 39.79
C LEU A 243 1.78 -10.08 39.22
N ALA A 244 1.51 -10.42 37.95
CA ALA A 244 0.28 -10.07 37.26
C ALA A 244 -1.00 -10.44 38.04
N PRO A 245 -1.17 -11.66 38.60
CA PRO A 245 -2.39 -12.00 39.32
C PRO A 245 -2.62 -11.11 40.55
N ILE A 246 -1.54 -10.75 41.25
CA ILE A 246 -1.60 -9.90 42.45
C ILE A 246 -1.90 -8.46 42.05
N LEU A 247 -1.15 -7.92 41.09
CA LEU A 247 -1.27 -6.52 40.67
C LEU A 247 -2.63 -6.25 40.05
N PHE A 248 -3.02 -7.03 39.04
CA PHE A 248 -4.29 -6.81 38.36
C PHE A 248 -5.48 -7.27 39.20
N GLY A 249 -5.32 -8.24 40.09
CA GLY A 249 -6.34 -8.58 41.09
C GLY A 249 -6.59 -7.46 42.10
N TRP A 250 -5.54 -6.71 42.48
CA TRP A 250 -5.69 -5.51 43.29
C TRP A 250 -6.37 -4.36 42.52
N ILE A 251 -5.97 -4.12 41.27
CA ILE A 251 -6.58 -3.09 40.41
C ILE A 251 -8.06 -3.39 40.14
N ALA A 252 -8.41 -4.66 39.92
CA ALA A 252 -9.76 -5.11 39.63
C ALA A 252 -10.63 -5.33 40.89
N ARG A 253 -10.14 -4.94 42.08
CA ARG A 253 -10.86 -5.16 43.34
C ARG A 253 -12.16 -4.37 43.36
N GLY A 254 -13.26 -5.06 43.61
CA GLY A 254 -14.60 -4.45 43.64
C GLY A 254 -15.19 -4.17 42.27
N ALA A 255 -14.54 -4.61 41.18
CA ALA A 255 -15.12 -4.53 39.85
C ALA A 255 -16.31 -5.50 39.72
N ASP A 256 -17.40 -5.00 39.15
CA ASP A 256 -18.62 -5.76 38.86
C ASP A 256 -19.03 -5.48 37.42
N ALA A 257 -19.22 -6.54 36.63
CA ALA A 257 -19.62 -6.42 35.24
C ALA A 257 -21.02 -5.82 35.08
N SER A 258 -21.89 -6.01 36.08
CA SER A 258 -23.28 -5.52 36.08
C SER A 258 -23.34 -3.99 36.20
N LEU A 259 -22.29 -3.39 36.77
CA LEU A 259 -22.14 -1.95 36.95
C LEU A 259 -21.31 -1.30 35.83
N ALA A 260 -20.73 -2.08 34.92
CA ALA A 260 -19.87 -1.57 33.88
C ALA A 260 -20.66 -0.78 32.82
N THR A 261 -20.23 0.46 32.57
CA THR A 261 -20.77 1.35 31.52
C THR A 261 -19.79 1.58 30.39
N SER A 262 -18.52 1.22 30.60
CA SER A 262 -17.43 1.41 29.65
C SER A 262 -16.64 0.11 29.40
N SER A 263 -15.94 0.06 28.27
CA SER A 263 -15.07 -1.09 27.95
C SER A 263 -13.92 -1.27 28.94
N MET A 264 -13.50 -0.23 29.67
CA MET A 264 -12.46 -0.36 30.69
C MET A 264 -13.01 -1.00 31.97
N GLU A 265 -14.20 -0.62 32.41
CA GLU A 265 -14.86 -1.23 33.57
C GLU A 265 -15.17 -2.71 33.33
N TRP A 266 -15.60 -3.06 32.11
CA TRP A 266 -15.77 -4.46 31.73
C TRP A 266 -14.44 -5.23 31.78
N ARG A 267 -13.32 -4.64 31.31
CA ARG A 267 -11.99 -5.27 31.45
C ARG A 267 -11.62 -5.52 32.92
N LEU A 268 -11.94 -4.60 33.83
CA LEU A 268 -11.69 -4.82 35.27
C LEU A 268 -12.48 -6.02 35.80
N ALA A 269 -13.75 -6.16 35.41
CA ALA A 269 -14.56 -7.33 35.80
C ALA A 269 -14.00 -8.64 35.21
N ILE A 270 -13.54 -8.61 33.95
CA ILE A 270 -12.83 -9.75 33.32
C ILE A 270 -11.59 -10.12 34.13
N TRP A 271 -10.76 -9.14 34.49
CA TRP A 271 -9.54 -9.39 35.26
C TRP A 271 -9.84 -9.98 36.63
N ARG A 272 -10.89 -9.50 37.31
CA ARG A 272 -11.35 -10.08 38.57
C ARG A 272 -11.68 -11.56 38.40
N ARG A 273 -12.52 -11.90 37.43
CA ARG A 273 -12.91 -13.29 37.16
C ARG A 273 -11.71 -14.17 36.79
N VAL A 274 -10.82 -13.68 35.94
CA VAL A 274 -9.61 -14.40 35.52
C VAL A 274 -8.67 -14.63 36.70
N THR A 275 -8.54 -13.67 37.62
CA THR A 275 -7.73 -13.88 38.84
C THR A 275 -8.29 -14.96 39.76
N ASP A 276 -9.61 -15.11 39.83
CA ASP A 276 -10.23 -16.19 40.59
C ASP A 276 -9.91 -17.55 39.94
N LEU A 277 -9.99 -17.66 38.60
CA LEU A 277 -9.61 -18.89 37.88
C LEU A 277 -8.12 -19.23 38.01
N ILE A 278 -7.24 -18.23 38.07
CA ILE A 278 -5.81 -18.45 38.34
C ILE A 278 -5.61 -19.10 39.71
N SER A 279 -6.43 -18.74 40.70
CA SER A 279 -6.32 -19.29 42.06
C SER A 279 -6.70 -20.78 42.15
N GLU A 280 -7.46 -21.30 41.18
CA GLU A 280 -7.85 -22.71 41.11
C GLU A 280 -6.67 -23.61 40.66
N ALA A 281 -5.81 -23.12 39.77
CA ALA A 281 -4.64 -23.86 39.25
C ALA A 281 -3.37 -22.99 39.17
N PRO A 282 -2.84 -22.49 40.30
CA PRO A 282 -1.81 -21.43 40.30
C PRO A 282 -0.44 -21.89 39.80
N ILE A 283 -0.13 -23.19 39.86
CA ILE A 283 1.21 -23.71 39.50
C ILE A 283 1.28 -24.03 38.00
N ILE A 284 0.36 -24.87 37.50
CA ILE A 284 0.40 -25.41 36.14
C ILE A 284 -0.60 -24.73 35.18
N GLY A 285 -1.52 -23.92 35.70
CA GLY A 285 -2.58 -23.30 34.91
C GLY A 285 -3.71 -24.28 34.56
N ASN A 286 -4.80 -23.74 34.03
CA ASN A 286 -6.00 -24.49 33.65
C ASN A 286 -5.95 -25.03 32.22
N GLY A 287 -4.82 -24.89 31.54
CA GLY A 287 -4.62 -25.35 30.17
C GLY A 287 -4.93 -24.30 29.11
N LEU A 288 -4.29 -24.47 27.94
CA LEU A 288 -4.37 -23.55 26.82
C LEU A 288 -5.81 -23.35 26.34
N GLY A 289 -6.24 -22.09 26.23
CA GLY A 289 -7.55 -21.72 25.70
C GLY A 289 -8.74 -21.99 26.62
N VAL A 290 -8.49 -22.26 27.91
CA VAL A 290 -9.51 -22.38 28.97
C VAL A 290 -10.52 -21.22 28.96
N LEU A 291 -10.08 -20.00 28.64
CA LEU A 291 -10.96 -18.83 28.67
C LEU A 291 -12.11 -18.90 27.65
N ARG A 292 -11.98 -19.75 26.61
CA ARG A 292 -13.02 -19.95 25.59
C ARG A 292 -14.06 -21.00 25.98
N THR A 293 -13.86 -21.69 27.10
CA THR A 293 -14.83 -22.66 27.63
C THR A 293 -15.70 -22.05 28.72
N ILE A 294 -15.49 -20.78 29.07
CA ILE A 294 -16.25 -20.07 30.10
C ILE A 294 -17.51 -19.50 29.46
N GLU A 295 -18.67 -19.85 30.01
CA GLU A 295 -19.98 -19.40 29.52
C GLU A 295 -20.70 -18.45 30.48
N ASP A 296 -19.99 -17.97 31.52
CA ASP A 296 -20.51 -16.99 32.48
C ASP A 296 -21.06 -15.77 31.73
N ARG A 297 -22.32 -15.41 31.96
CA ARG A 297 -22.97 -14.23 31.35
C ARG A 297 -23.19 -13.12 32.35
N ILE A 298 -23.14 -11.89 31.88
CA ILE A 298 -23.42 -10.70 32.68
C ILE A 298 -24.94 -10.65 32.95
N PRO A 299 -25.37 -10.62 34.22
CA PRO A 299 -26.77 -10.79 34.57
C PRO A 299 -27.64 -9.58 34.23
N GLU A 300 -27.12 -8.36 34.44
CA GLU A 300 -27.86 -7.11 34.26
C GLU A 300 -26.93 -5.94 33.89
N GLY A 301 -27.48 -4.75 33.62
CA GLY A 301 -26.72 -3.56 33.24
C GLY A 301 -26.50 -3.38 31.73
N THR A 302 -25.55 -2.51 31.36
CA THR A 302 -25.31 -2.12 29.95
C THR A 302 -24.90 -3.27 29.05
N PHE A 303 -24.23 -4.28 29.60
CA PHE A 303 -23.72 -5.44 28.87
C PHE A 303 -24.48 -6.74 29.22
N ALA A 304 -25.71 -6.62 29.73
CA ALA A 304 -26.52 -7.78 30.13
C ALA A 304 -26.67 -8.81 28.99
N GLY A 305 -26.50 -10.08 29.33
CA GLY A 305 -26.57 -11.20 28.39
C GLY A 305 -25.28 -11.49 27.63
N GLU A 306 -24.30 -10.58 27.62
CA GLU A 306 -22.98 -10.85 27.03
C GLU A 306 -22.17 -11.82 27.90
N LEU A 307 -21.20 -12.50 27.27
CA LEU A 307 -20.23 -13.32 28.01
C LEU A 307 -19.35 -12.41 28.88
N LEU A 308 -19.25 -12.72 30.18
CA LEU A 308 -18.38 -12.01 31.12
C LEU A 308 -16.95 -11.99 30.61
N VAL A 309 -16.44 -13.15 30.20
CA VAL A 309 -15.14 -13.31 29.53
C VAL A 309 -15.39 -13.74 28.08
N PRO A 310 -15.34 -12.83 27.09
CA PRO A 310 -15.81 -13.15 25.74
C PRO A 310 -15.00 -14.24 25.04
N ASN A 311 -13.66 -14.19 25.14
CA ASN A 311 -12.75 -15.13 24.48
C ASN A 311 -11.35 -15.13 25.11
N HIS A 312 -10.93 -14.01 25.71
CA HIS A 312 -9.63 -13.81 26.33
C HIS A 312 -9.74 -12.74 27.42
N SER A 313 -8.69 -12.60 28.24
CA SER A 313 -8.67 -11.72 29.42
C SER A 313 -8.50 -10.22 29.11
N HIS A 314 -8.27 -9.85 27.83
CA HIS A 314 -7.76 -8.53 27.45
C HIS A 314 -6.51 -8.09 28.25
N ASN A 315 -5.71 -9.06 28.69
CA ASN A 315 -4.45 -8.83 29.40
C ASN A 315 -3.57 -10.08 29.24
N MET A 316 -2.56 -9.98 28.39
CA MET A 316 -1.73 -11.12 27.99
C MET A 316 -1.00 -11.76 29.19
N PHE A 317 -0.69 -10.99 30.25
CA PHE A 317 -0.05 -11.52 31.45
C PHE A 317 -1.03 -12.32 32.31
N LEU A 318 -2.28 -11.88 32.45
CA LEU A 318 -3.31 -12.69 33.12
C LEU A 318 -3.66 -13.94 32.31
N GLN A 319 -3.68 -13.83 30.98
CA GLN A 319 -3.93 -15.00 30.13
C GLN A 319 -2.80 -16.03 30.22
N LEU A 320 -1.55 -15.58 30.24
CA LEU A 320 -0.39 -16.42 30.51
C LEU A 320 -0.59 -17.22 31.80
N TRP A 321 -0.97 -16.56 32.90
CA TRP A 321 -1.16 -17.19 34.20
C TRP A 321 -2.33 -18.17 34.23
N VAL A 322 -3.49 -17.81 33.69
CA VAL A 322 -4.67 -18.68 33.78
C VAL A 322 -4.50 -19.96 32.97
N GLU A 323 -3.73 -19.91 31.88
CA GLU A 323 -3.51 -21.06 31.00
C GLU A 323 -2.27 -21.89 31.38
N THR A 324 -1.20 -21.25 31.85
CA THR A 324 0.11 -21.92 32.07
C THR A 324 0.67 -21.80 33.50
N GLY A 325 -0.01 -21.08 34.38
CA GLY A 325 0.37 -20.93 35.78
C GLY A 325 1.75 -20.33 36.01
N ALA A 326 2.25 -20.51 37.23
CA ALA A 326 3.58 -20.05 37.64
C ALA A 326 4.71 -20.64 36.78
N VAL A 327 4.57 -21.88 36.29
CA VAL A 327 5.58 -22.52 35.44
C VAL A 327 5.80 -21.71 34.16
N GLY A 328 4.73 -21.40 33.42
CA GLY A 328 4.84 -20.58 32.21
C GLY A 328 5.30 -19.16 32.49
N ALA A 329 4.81 -18.54 33.58
CA ALA A 329 5.21 -17.21 34.01
C ALA A 329 6.72 -17.10 34.32
N VAL A 330 7.29 -18.08 35.02
CA VAL A 330 8.73 -18.14 35.32
C VAL A 330 9.55 -18.34 34.06
N CYS A 331 9.16 -19.25 33.16
CA CYS A 331 9.87 -19.46 31.89
C CYS A 331 9.92 -18.18 31.04
N LEU A 332 8.78 -17.48 30.91
CA LEU A 332 8.72 -16.23 30.15
C LEU A 332 9.49 -15.09 30.83
N ALA A 333 9.39 -14.95 32.15
CA ALA A 333 10.14 -13.95 32.91
C ALA A 333 11.66 -14.16 32.78
N LEU A 334 12.13 -15.41 32.86
CA LEU A 334 13.54 -15.75 32.64
C LEU A 334 13.99 -15.39 31.23
N PHE A 335 13.18 -15.69 30.20
CA PHE A 335 13.47 -15.28 28.83
C PHE A 335 13.65 -13.76 28.71
N LEU A 336 12.71 -12.98 29.27
CA LEU A 336 12.74 -11.51 29.22
C LEU A 336 14.01 -10.93 29.89
N ILE A 337 14.40 -11.47 31.05
CA ILE A 337 15.62 -11.07 31.75
C ILE A 337 16.86 -11.42 30.92
N LEU A 338 16.96 -12.65 30.41
CA LEU A 338 18.14 -13.06 29.63
C LEU A 338 18.31 -12.24 28.34
N VAL A 339 17.22 -11.90 27.65
CA VAL A 339 17.24 -11.01 26.48
C VAL A 339 17.70 -9.61 26.88
N ALA A 340 17.16 -9.05 27.98
CA ALA A 340 17.53 -7.72 28.45
C ALA A 340 19.01 -7.61 28.82
N TRP A 341 19.61 -8.67 29.37
CA TRP A 341 21.06 -8.72 29.66
C TRP A 341 21.91 -8.97 28.42
N ARG A 342 21.34 -9.56 27.37
CA ARG A 342 22.04 -9.78 26.10
C ARG A 342 22.13 -8.52 25.24
N LEU A 343 21.23 -7.56 25.44
CA LEU A 343 21.24 -6.28 24.72
C LEU A 343 22.46 -5.43 25.16
N PRO A 344 23.20 -4.85 24.20
CA PRO A 344 24.22 -3.85 24.51
C PRO A 344 23.64 -2.60 25.16
N ASP A 345 24.48 -1.87 25.88
CA ASP A 345 24.10 -0.55 26.42
C ASP A 345 23.63 0.40 25.29
N PHE A 346 22.68 1.28 25.61
CA PHE A 346 22.04 2.18 24.65
C PHE A 346 23.03 3.01 23.84
N SER A 347 24.13 3.46 24.46
CA SER A 347 25.19 4.24 23.82
C SER A 347 25.82 3.52 22.61
N ARG A 348 25.80 2.19 22.58
CA ARG A 348 26.30 1.38 21.45
C ARG A 348 25.25 1.16 20.36
N LEU A 349 23.98 1.13 20.74
CA LEU A 349 22.87 0.85 19.83
C LEU A 349 22.35 2.11 19.12
N GLY A 350 22.50 3.30 19.73
CA GLY A 350 22.02 4.56 19.16
C GLY A 350 20.55 4.49 18.74
N ARG A 351 20.27 4.78 17.47
CA ARG A 351 18.90 4.76 16.91
C ARG A 351 18.25 3.38 16.92
N SER A 352 19.02 2.31 16.74
CA SER A 352 18.49 0.94 16.91
C SER A 352 17.98 0.74 18.33
N GLY A 353 18.66 1.32 19.33
CA GLY A 353 18.25 1.26 20.73
C GLY A 353 16.92 1.99 20.97
N LEU A 354 16.73 3.16 20.37
CA LEU A 354 15.46 3.89 20.43
C LEU A 354 14.30 3.10 19.80
N ALA A 355 14.55 2.46 18.65
CA ALA A 355 13.55 1.63 17.98
C ALA A 355 13.16 0.41 18.83
N ILE A 356 14.14 -0.28 19.42
CA ILE A 356 13.91 -1.43 20.31
C ILE A 356 13.13 -1.01 21.55
N ALA A 357 13.54 0.09 22.21
CA ALA A 357 12.86 0.58 23.41
C ALA A 357 11.43 1.02 23.11
N GLY A 358 11.22 1.78 22.03
CA GLY A 358 9.88 2.22 21.62
C GLY A 358 8.95 1.05 21.31
N LEU A 359 9.41 0.06 20.53
CA LEU A 359 8.64 -1.14 20.23
C LEU A 359 8.32 -1.93 21.50
N PHE A 360 9.32 -2.19 22.35
CA PHE A 360 9.14 -2.97 23.57
C PHE A 360 8.17 -2.29 24.55
N GLY A 361 8.31 -0.97 24.75
CA GLY A 361 7.42 -0.19 25.60
C GLY A 361 5.98 -0.18 25.08
N GLY A 362 5.80 0.04 23.77
CA GLY A 362 4.47 0.04 23.15
C GLY A 362 3.79 -1.33 23.19
N VAL A 363 4.52 -2.41 22.91
CA VAL A 363 4.00 -3.79 22.99
C VAL A 363 3.63 -4.16 24.42
N THR A 364 4.47 -3.80 25.41
CA THR A 364 4.18 -4.06 26.84
C THR A 364 2.92 -3.32 27.28
N ALA A 365 2.78 -2.05 26.89
CA ALA A 365 1.59 -1.24 27.18
C ALA A 365 0.31 -1.89 26.62
N ILE A 366 0.33 -2.32 25.35
CA ILE A 366 -0.81 -3.00 24.72
C ILE A 366 -1.11 -4.34 25.41
N ALA A 367 -0.09 -5.11 25.76
CA ALA A 367 -0.22 -6.40 26.44
C ALA A 367 -0.95 -6.32 27.80
N CYS A 368 -0.90 -5.17 28.47
CA CYS A 368 -1.62 -4.96 29.72
C CYS A 368 -3.14 -4.82 29.57
N VAL A 369 -3.64 -4.43 28.39
CA VAL A 369 -5.05 -4.00 28.21
C VAL A 369 -5.74 -4.53 26.95
N SER A 370 -5.04 -5.35 26.16
CA SER A 370 -5.53 -5.80 24.86
C SER A 370 -4.97 -7.16 24.46
N PHE A 371 -5.65 -7.74 23.46
CA PHE A 371 -5.35 -8.95 22.70
C PHE A 371 -5.19 -10.25 23.48
N ASP A 372 -5.54 -11.31 22.75
CA ASP A 372 -5.20 -12.67 23.09
C ASP A 372 -3.69 -12.90 22.94
N LEU A 373 -3.06 -13.54 23.93
CA LEU A 373 -1.65 -13.94 23.92
C LEU A 373 -1.29 -14.75 22.68
N TRP A 374 -2.23 -15.51 22.12
CA TRP A 374 -1.98 -16.43 21.02
C TRP A 374 -2.35 -15.91 19.63
N ASN A 375 -2.59 -14.60 19.52
CA ASN A 375 -2.77 -13.94 18.23
C ASN A 375 -1.48 -13.94 17.41
N ALA A 376 -1.34 -14.90 16.48
CA ALA A 376 -0.16 -15.01 15.61
C ALA A 376 0.08 -13.76 14.74
N TRP A 377 -0.98 -13.11 14.27
CA TRP A 377 -0.85 -11.89 13.45
C TRP A 377 -0.19 -10.73 14.22
N TRP A 378 -0.48 -10.62 15.52
CA TRP A 378 0.08 -9.60 16.41
C TRP A 378 1.58 -9.81 16.56
N TRP A 379 2.00 -11.03 16.90
CA TRP A 379 3.41 -11.38 17.04
C TRP A 379 4.17 -11.28 15.71
N ALA A 380 3.53 -11.60 14.57
CA ALA A 380 4.12 -11.37 13.26
C ALA A 380 4.37 -9.87 13.00
N ALA A 381 3.43 -8.99 13.37
CA ALA A 381 3.62 -7.54 13.28
C ALA A 381 4.81 -7.06 14.15
N VAL A 382 4.90 -7.53 15.39
CA VAL A 382 6.01 -7.24 16.31
C VAL A 382 7.35 -7.69 15.72
N VAL A 383 7.41 -8.90 15.13
CA VAL A 383 8.61 -9.42 14.46
C VAL A 383 9.02 -8.54 13.29
N ILE A 384 8.10 -8.21 12.38
CA ILE A 384 8.39 -7.43 11.18
C ILE A 384 8.90 -6.02 11.56
N VAL A 385 8.25 -5.35 12.51
CA VAL A 385 8.68 -4.04 13.00
C VAL A 385 10.02 -4.14 13.74
N GLY A 386 10.23 -5.19 14.54
CA GLY A 386 11.48 -5.43 15.26
C GLY A 386 12.70 -5.58 14.34
N LEU A 387 12.52 -6.13 13.14
CA LEU A 387 13.59 -6.23 12.14
C LEU A 387 14.13 -4.86 11.69
N LEU A 388 13.35 -3.77 11.86
CA LEU A 388 13.80 -2.42 11.53
C LEU A 388 14.97 -1.95 12.38
N ALA A 389 15.12 -2.48 13.59
CA ALA A 389 16.29 -2.20 14.44
C ALA A 389 17.61 -2.56 13.76
N LEU A 390 17.61 -3.51 12.80
CA LEU A 390 18.80 -3.99 12.09
C LEU A 390 19.23 -3.12 10.89
N VAL A 391 18.39 -2.19 10.44
CA VAL A 391 18.63 -1.38 9.23
C VAL A 391 18.93 0.10 9.54
N PHE A 392 18.90 0.48 10.82
CA PHE A 392 19.44 1.77 11.25
C PHE A 392 20.97 1.76 11.12
N PRO A 393 21.57 2.87 10.66
CA PRO A 393 23.02 2.98 10.57
C PRO A 393 23.62 3.02 11.98
N ASN A 394 24.68 2.24 12.20
CA ASN A 394 25.42 2.27 13.46
C ASN A 394 26.14 3.63 13.62
N PRO A 395 26.40 4.10 14.86
CA PRO A 395 27.13 5.34 15.10
C PRO A 395 28.46 5.43 14.30
N GLY A 396 29.22 4.33 14.22
CA GLY A 396 30.49 4.28 13.47
C GLY A 396 30.36 4.27 11.93
N GLU A 397 29.20 3.90 11.38
CA GLU A 397 28.94 4.03 9.92
C GLU A 397 28.69 5.50 9.53
N MET A 398 28.15 6.32 10.44
CA MET A 398 27.96 7.75 10.19
C MET A 398 29.28 8.52 10.22
N GLU A 399 30.24 8.07 11.01
CA GLU A 399 31.57 8.69 11.16
C GLU A 399 32.47 8.42 9.94
N THR A 400 32.44 7.20 9.39
CA THR A 400 33.10 6.85 8.12
C THR A 400 32.48 7.57 6.92
N THR A 401 31.16 7.78 6.92
CA THR A 401 30.49 8.56 5.86
C THR A 401 30.83 10.06 5.96
N ARG A 402 30.99 10.60 7.18
CA ARG A 402 31.46 11.97 7.41
C ARG A 402 32.93 12.16 7.02
N GLN A 403 33.81 11.24 7.41
CA GLN A 403 35.23 11.26 7.03
C GLN A 403 35.47 11.06 5.53
N ALA A 404 34.58 10.35 4.82
CA ALA A 404 34.63 10.24 3.36
C ALA A 404 34.16 11.53 2.64
N SER A 405 33.43 12.41 3.34
CA SER A 405 32.98 13.72 2.84
C SER A 405 33.85 14.90 3.29
N GLU A 406 34.81 14.67 4.19
CA GLU A 406 35.82 15.66 4.57
C GLU A 406 37.00 15.58 3.59
N PRO A 407 37.53 16.72 3.10
CA PRO A 407 38.69 16.71 2.22
C PRO A 407 39.89 16.14 3.00
N ARG A 408 40.39 14.97 2.56
CA ARG A 408 41.60 14.36 3.13
C ARG A 408 42.78 15.31 2.93
N THR A 409 43.28 15.89 4.01
CA THR A 409 44.59 16.56 4.00
C THR A 409 45.66 15.48 4.05
N ILE A 410 46.27 15.18 2.91
CA ILE A 410 47.46 14.32 2.85
C ILE A 410 48.65 15.22 3.17
N THR A 411 49.22 15.09 4.37
CA THR A 411 50.50 15.72 4.73
C THR A 411 51.63 14.85 4.19
N PHE A 412 52.32 15.34 3.15
CA PHE A 412 53.66 14.87 2.82
C PHE A 412 54.67 15.58 3.72
N GLY A 413 55.66 14.85 4.23
CA GLY A 413 56.77 15.45 4.97
C GLY A 413 57.56 16.41 4.08
N GLY A 414 57.70 17.65 4.54
CA GLY A 414 58.34 18.76 3.81
C GLY A 414 57.36 19.90 3.58
N GLY A 415 57.56 21.01 4.31
CA GLY A 415 56.56 22.06 4.51
C GLY A 415 55.97 22.70 3.26
N SER A 416 54.66 22.56 3.09
CA SER A 416 53.71 23.61 2.68
C SER A 416 52.29 23.02 2.71
N ALA A 417 51.37 23.63 3.46
CA ALA A 417 49.98 23.18 3.53
C ALA A 417 49.15 23.89 2.45
N ILE A 418 48.56 23.15 1.52
CA ILE A 418 47.58 23.68 0.56
C ILE A 418 46.19 23.19 0.97
N THR A 419 45.35 24.12 1.43
CA THR A 419 43.94 23.90 1.75
C THR A 419 43.12 24.02 0.47
N MET A 420 42.55 22.93 -0.05
CA MET A 420 41.55 23.00 -1.12
C MET A 420 40.15 23.27 -0.53
N SER A 421 39.65 24.49 -0.70
CA SER A 421 38.25 24.83 -0.44
C SER A 421 37.37 24.41 -1.62
N SER A 422 36.21 23.79 -1.36
CA SER A 422 35.22 23.49 -2.40
C SER A 422 34.67 24.79 -3.00
N VAL A 423 34.95 25.06 -4.27
CA VAL A 423 34.41 26.22 -4.99
C VAL A 423 32.96 25.95 -5.38
N LYS A 424 32.04 26.77 -4.84
CA LYS A 424 30.69 27.00 -5.38
C LYS A 424 30.84 27.87 -6.64
N GLY A 425 30.10 27.51 -7.68
CA GLY A 425 30.39 27.92 -9.05
C GLY A 425 30.21 29.39 -9.42
N ALA A 426 30.81 29.73 -10.55
CA ALA A 426 30.36 30.67 -11.59
C ALA A 426 31.25 30.45 -12.84
N PRO A 427 30.89 31.02 -14.01
CA PRO A 427 31.14 30.45 -15.35
C PRO A 427 32.43 30.98 -16.01
N ASP A 428 32.94 30.26 -17.02
CA ASP A 428 33.81 30.77 -18.11
C ASP A 428 33.95 29.65 -19.15
N THR A 429 33.56 29.86 -20.43
CA THR A 429 34.31 30.51 -21.52
C THR A 429 35.69 29.93 -21.79
N ASP A 430 35.78 29.39 -23.00
CA ASP A 430 36.89 29.31 -23.93
C ASP A 430 38.22 28.61 -23.62
N GLU A 431 38.47 27.67 -24.54
CA GLU A 431 39.70 27.36 -25.26
C GLU A 431 41.00 26.88 -24.59
N SER A 432 41.54 25.86 -25.27
CA SER A 432 42.91 25.34 -25.28
C SER A 432 43.30 24.28 -24.24
N ARG A 433 43.22 23.00 -24.65
CA ARG A 433 44.32 22.03 -24.50
C ARG A 433 44.17 20.79 -25.39
N PRO A 434 45.28 20.20 -25.85
CA PRO A 434 45.36 19.41 -27.07
C PRO A 434 44.92 17.96 -26.89
N SER A 435 44.44 17.41 -28.00
CA SER A 435 44.03 16.02 -28.22
C SER A 435 45.17 15.02 -27.98
N GLY A 436 44.92 14.05 -27.10
CA GLY A 436 45.68 12.80 -26.99
C GLY A 436 44.71 11.63 -26.84
N SER A 437 44.17 11.17 -27.97
CA SER A 437 43.31 9.97 -28.05
C SER A 437 44.16 8.71 -28.01
N TRP A 438 43.90 7.84 -27.03
CA TRP A 438 44.31 6.43 -27.10
C TRP A 438 43.18 5.65 -27.77
N THR A 439 43.33 5.37 -29.07
CA THR A 439 42.51 4.43 -29.83
C THR A 439 43.09 3.03 -29.70
N ILE A 440 42.30 2.11 -29.15
CA ILE A 440 42.50 0.67 -29.34
C ILE A 440 41.76 0.31 -30.62
N SER A 441 42.50 -0.13 -31.63
CA SER A 441 41.99 -0.63 -32.90
C SER A 441 41.52 -2.07 -32.75
N GLU A 442 40.20 -2.30 -32.80
CA GLU A 442 39.64 -3.57 -33.28
C GLU A 442 39.24 -3.37 -34.74
N GLU A 443 40.03 -3.94 -35.65
CA GLU A 443 39.69 -4.07 -37.06
C GLU A 443 38.55 -5.09 -37.22
N GLY A 444 37.55 -4.75 -38.04
CA GLY A 444 36.69 -5.73 -38.70
C GLY A 444 35.30 -5.99 -38.10
N ALA A 445 34.46 -4.96 -37.98
CA ALA A 445 33.00 -5.14 -37.98
C ALA A 445 32.36 -4.11 -38.94
N PRO A 446 31.47 -4.52 -39.87
CA PRO A 446 30.84 -3.59 -40.80
C PRO A 446 30.07 -2.53 -40.01
N SER A 447 30.32 -1.26 -40.33
CA SER A 447 29.65 -0.10 -39.75
C SER A 447 28.14 -0.30 -39.85
N PRO A 448 27.37 -0.28 -38.73
CA PRO A 448 25.93 -0.16 -38.84
C PRO A 448 25.68 1.22 -39.47
N LEU A 449 25.08 1.20 -40.66
CA LEU A 449 24.55 2.37 -41.37
C LEU A 449 24.05 3.38 -40.34
N SER A 450 24.72 4.52 -40.27
CA SER A 450 24.27 5.69 -39.52
C SER A 450 22.96 6.15 -40.16
N ILE A 451 21.84 5.66 -39.64
CA ILE A 451 20.54 6.24 -39.89
C ILE A 451 20.59 7.62 -39.24
N ASP A 452 20.66 8.65 -40.08
CA ASP A 452 20.39 10.04 -39.70
C ASP A 452 19.12 10.06 -38.86
N ARG A 453 19.27 10.30 -37.55
CA ARG A 453 18.15 10.54 -36.63
C ARG A 453 17.81 12.02 -36.71
N ASP A 454 17.30 12.44 -37.86
CA ASP A 454 16.68 13.77 -37.99
C ASP A 454 15.44 13.69 -38.90
N GLU A 455 14.41 13.01 -38.39
CA GLU A 455 13.03 13.22 -38.82
C GLU A 455 12.16 13.13 -37.56
N THR A 456 11.38 14.17 -37.29
CA THR A 456 10.28 14.13 -36.32
C THR A 456 9.35 12.97 -36.68
N THR A 457 9.48 11.84 -36.00
CA THR A 457 8.87 10.57 -36.38
C THR A 457 7.34 10.67 -36.44
N ARG A 458 6.81 10.77 -37.66
CA ARG A 458 5.37 10.71 -37.95
C ARG A 458 4.79 9.41 -37.38
N ASN A 459 3.76 9.53 -36.55
CA ASN A 459 3.11 8.40 -35.88
C ASN A 459 1.62 8.70 -35.63
N ASN A 460 0.84 7.68 -35.30
CA ASN A 460 -0.61 7.81 -35.09
C ASN A 460 -1.02 7.78 -33.60
N PHE A 461 -0.10 8.00 -32.64
CA PHE A 461 -0.46 7.93 -31.21
C PHE A 461 -1.57 8.91 -30.82
N ASN A 462 -1.49 10.17 -31.26
CA ASN A 462 -2.50 11.18 -30.93
C ASN A 462 -3.85 10.89 -31.60
N LEU A 463 -3.82 10.37 -32.84
CA LEU A 463 -5.03 9.97 -33.56
C LEU A 463 -5.72 8.81 -32.84
N LEU A 464 -4.99 7.75 -32.48
CA LEU A 464 -5.57 6.60 -31.77
C LEU A 464 -6.14 7.00 -30.41
N ARG A 465 -5.44 7.85 -29.65
CA ARG A 465 -5.95 8.38 -28.38
C ARG A 465 -7.25 9.17 -28.58
N LEU A 466 -7.35 9.99 -29.62
CA LEU A 466 -8.59 10.72 -29.93
C LEU A 466 -9.72 9.78 -30.34
N VAL A 467 -9.43 8.73 -31.13
CA VAL A 467 -10.40 7.68 -31.48
C VAL A 467 -10.90 6.98 -30.22
N PHE A 468 -10.00 6.55 -29.33
CA PHE A 468 -10.36 5.90 -28.07
C PHE A 468 -11.19 6.81 -27.15
N ALA A 469 -10.83 8.09 -27.02
CA ALA A 469 -11.63 9.06 -26.26
C ALA A 469 -13.04 9.22 -26.86
N SER A 470 -13.12 9.27 -28.19
CA SER A 470 -14.39 9.41 -28.91
C SER A 470 -15.29 8.18 -28.76
N MET A 471 -14.73 6.96 -28.79
CA MET A 471 -15.49 5.73 -28.53
C MET A 471 -16.18 5.78 -27.16
N VAL A 472 -15.48 6.24 -26.14
CA VAL A 472 -16.01 6.40 -24.77
C VAL A 472 -17.05 7.52 -24.69
N ALA A 473 -16.81 8.65 -25.34
CA ALA A 473 -17.75 9.78 -25.35
C ALA A 473 -19.05 9.44 -26.09
N ILE A 474 -18.98 8.73 -27.22
CA ILE A 474 -20.14 8.29 -28.01
C ILE A 474 -20.99 7.29 -27.22
N TYR A 475 -20.35 6.32 -26.56
CA TYR A 475 -21.07 5.39 -25.69
C TYR A 475 -21.83 6.13 -24.58
N HIS A 476 -21.18 7.06 -23.88
CA HIS A 476 -21.85 7.84 -22.84
C HIS A 476 -22.96 8.75 -23.39
N CYS A 477 -22.80 9.30 -24.60
CA CYS A 477 -23.86 10.07 -25.26
C CYS A 477 -25.12 9.23 -25.44
N VAL A 478 -24.98 7.98 -25.88
CA VAL A 478 -26.10 7.04 -26.00
C VAL A 478 -26.63 6.62 -24.63
N LYS A 479 -25.75 6.23 -23.71
CA LYS A 479 -26.14 5.69 -22.39
C LYS A 479 -26.82 6.73 -21.50
N LEU A 480 -26.34 7.97 -21.47
CA LEU A 480 -26.87 9.04 -20.62
C LEU A 480 -28.10 9.72 -21.21
N SER A 481 -28.29 9.68 -22.53
CA SER A 481 -29.39 10.38 -23.17
C SER A 481 -30.78 9.85 -22.80
N GLY A 482 -30.87 8.57 -22.39
CA GLY A 482 -32.14 7.92 -22.07
C GLY A 482 -33.07 7.77 -23.28
N VAL A 483 -32.55 7.87 -24.51
CA VAL A 483 -33.34 7.75 -25.74
C VAL A 483 -33.62 6.28 -26.05
N ASP A 484 -34.88 5.86 -25.89
CA ASP A 484 -35.30 4.46 -26.05
C ASP A 484 -34.88 3.87 -27.41
N ALA A 485 -35.00 4.64 -28.49
CA ALA A 485 -34.63 4.22 -29.84
C ALA A 485 -33.14 3.85 -30.00
N TRP A 486 -32.27 4.33 -29.10
CA TRP A 486 -30.84 4.02 -29.13
C TRP A 486 -30.43 2.89 -28.19
N THR A 487 -31.37 2.34 -27.40
CA THR A 487 -31.12 1.22 -26.49
C THR A 487 -30.37 0.05 -27.16
N PRO A 488 -30.72 -0.40 -28.39
CA PRO A 488 -30.00 -1.49 -29.07
C PRO A 488 -28.51 -1.18 -29.36
N LEU A 489 -28.13 0.10 -29.42
CA LEU A 489 -26.76 0.53 -29.66
C LEU A 489 -25.89 0.49 -28.39
N THR A 490 -26.50 0.43 -27.20
CA THR A 490 -25.78 0.51 -25.93
C THR A 490 -24.78 -0.62 -25.75
N ALA A 491 -25.18 -1.86 -26.03
CA ALA A 491 -24.31 -3.03 -25.87
C ALA A 491 -23.08 -3.00 -26.80
N PRO A 492 -23.22 -2.85 -28.14
CA PRO A 492 -22.05 -2.79 -29.02
C PRO A 492 -21.17 -1.56 -28.75
N LEU A 493 -21.75 -0.40 -28.42
CA LEU A 493 -20.97 0.79 -28.05
C LEU A 493 -20.26 0.63 -26.70
N SER A 494 -20.81 -0.15 -25.76
CA SER A 494 -20.14 -0.48 -24.50
C SER A 494 -18.85 -1.26 -24.76
N VAL A 495 -18.89 -2.25 -25.66
CA VAL A 495 -17.69 -3.02 -26.05
C VAL A 495 -16.66 -2.09 -26.73
N ALA A 496 -17.12 -1.18 -27.60
CA ALA A 496 -16.25 -0.19 -28.22
C ALA A 496 -15.60 0.75 -27.19
N ALA A 497 -16.35 1.25 -26.21
CA ALA A 497 -15.82 2.08 -25.14
C ALA A 497 -14.81 1.33 -24.27
N GLU A 498 -15.08 0.06 -23.96
CA GLU A 498 -14.15 -0.81 -23.22
C GLU A 498 -12.83 -0.99 -23.98
N ILE A 499 -12.90 -1.28 -25.29
CA ILE A 499 -11.73 -1.37 -26.18
C ILE A 499 -10.96 -0.04 -26.19
N GLY A 500 -11.66 1.10 -26.21
CA GLY A 500 -11.04 2.43 -26.13
C GLY A 500 -10.22 2.62 -24.85
N VAL A 501 -10.80 2.29 -23.69
CA VAL A 501 -10.11 2.35 -22.39
C VAL A 501 -8.91 1.40 -22.34
N GLN A 502 -9.10 0.15 -22.77
CA GLN A 502 -8.03 -0.86 -22.82
C GLN A 502 -6.90 -0.44 -23.77
N GLY A 503 -7.25 0.17 -24.91
CA GLY A 503 -6.30 0.74 -25.86
C GLY A 503 -5.47 1.87 -25.25
N PHE A 504 -6.09 2.77 -24.46
CA PHE A 504 -5.35 3.77 -23.69
C PHE A 504 -4.31 3.15 -22.76
N PHE A 505 -4.65 2.05 -22.08
CA PHE A 505 -3.73 1.36 -21.17
C PHE A 505 -2.55 0.73 -21.91
N VAL A 506 -2.77 0.10 -23.07
CA VAL A 506 -1.68 -0.38 -23.94
C VAL A 506 -0.76 0.76 -24.36
N LEU A 507 -1.32 1.82 -24.95
CA LEU A 507 -0.51 2.95 -25.44
C LEU A 507 0.25 3.62 -24.28
N SER A 508 -0.36 3.69 -23.10
CA SER A 508 0.28 4.21 -21.88
C SER A 508 1.47 3.35 -21.47
N GLY A 509 1.35 2.02 -21.49
CA GLY A 509 2.46 1.11 -21.22
C GLY A 509 3.69 1.41 -22.07
N TYR A 510 3.48 1.58 -23.37
CA TYR A 510 4.55 1.88 -24.32
C TYR A 510 5.16 3.29 -24.10
N LEU A 511 4.31 4.32 -24.08
CA LEU A 511 4.75 5.72 -24.03
C LEU A 511 5.38 6.10 -22.69
N VAL A 512 4.82 5.59 -21.59
CA VAL A 512 5.24 5.96 -20.24
C VAL A 512 6.52 5.23 -19.86
N MET A 513 6.72 3.99 -20.33
CA MET A 513 8.02 3.30 -20.20
C MET A 513 9.13 4.09 -20.90
N GLY A 514 8.88 4.58 -22.13
CA GLY A 514 9.83 5.48 -22.78
C GLY A 514 10.01 6.83 -22.09
N SER A 515 8.95 7.38 -21.47
CA SER A 515 9.08 8.58 -20.65
C SER A 515 9.94 8.35 -19.40
N LEU A 516 9.88 7.16 -18.81
CA LEU A 516 10.69 6.80 -17.64
C LEU A 516 12.17 6.64 -18.04
N GLU A 517 12.47 5.93 -19.13
CA GLU A 517 13.84 5.76 -19.63
C GLU A 517 14.51 7.09 -19.98
N ARG A 518 13.77 8.04 -20.56
CA ARG A 518 14.30 9.38 -20.89
C ARG A 518 14.35 10.37 -19.71
N SER A 519 13.91 9.98 -18.52
CA SER A 519 13.89 10.87 -17.36
C SER A 519 15.18 10.77 -16.56
N SER A 520 15.75 11.92 -16.17
CA SER A 520 17.01 11.98 -15.40
C SER A 520 16.87 11.46 -13.97
N SER A 521 15.65 11.42 -13.44
CA SER A 521 15.34 10.90 -12.11
C SER A 521 13.86 10.51 -12.01
N ILE A 522 13.51 9.74 -10.96
CA ILE A 522 12.11 9.41 -10.64
C ILE A 522 11.30 10.69 -10.37
N ALA A 523 11.90 11.69 -9.73
CA ALA A 523 11.24 12.99 -9.49
C ALA A 523 10.91 13.71 -10.80
N SER A 524 11.84 13.74 -11.76
CA SER A 524 11.60 14.31 -13.09
C SER A 524 10.50 13.55 -13.85
N TYR A 525 10.47 12.22 -13.74
CA TYR A 525 9.40 11.40 -14.31
C TYR A 525 8.05 11.72 -13.67
N ALA A 526 7.96 11.74 -12.34
CA ALA A 526 6.74 12.03 -11.60
C ALA A 526 6.20 13.43 -11.91
N GLU A 527 7.07 14.44 -11.97
CA GLU A 527 6.70 15.80 -12.35
C GLU A 527 6.04 15.85 -13.74
N LYS A 528 6.63 15.17 -14.74
CA LYS A 528 6.07 15.10 -16.11
C LYS A 528 4.67 14.48 -16.10
N ARG A 529 4.43 13.48 -15.25
CA ARG A 529 3.12 12.81 -15.13
C ARG A 529 2.09 13.68 -14.40
N VAL A 530 2.47 14.31 -13.29
CA VAL A 530 1.62 15.23 -12.53
C VAL A 530 1.17 16.39 -13.41
N ARG A 531 2.10 17.05 -14.10
CA ARG A 531 1.79 18.16 -15.03
C ARG A 531 0.90 17.76 -16.20
N ARG A 532 0.88 16.47 -16.57
CA ARG A 532 0.06 15.96 -17.67
C ARG A 532 -1.39 15.71 -17.25
N VAL A 533 -1.62 15.23 -16.03
CA VAL A 533 -2.95 14.75 -15.58
C VAL A 533 -3.62 15.75 -14.64
N VAL A 534 -2.92 16.16 -13.58
CA VAL A 534 -3.54 16.85 -12.43
C VAL A 534 -4.19 18.20 -12.79
N PRO A 535 -3.57 19.10 -13.58
CA PRO A 535 -4.14 20.43 -13.82
C PRO A 535 -5.53 20.40 -14.46
N ALA A 536 -5.68 19.70 -15.59
CA ALA A 536 -6.95 19.64 -16.30
C ALA A 536 -8.00 18.79 -15.55
N TYR A 537 -7.57 17.74 -14.84
CA TYR A 537 -8.44 16.98 -13.94
C TYR A 537 -9.00 17.87 -12.80
N ALA A 538 -8.12 18.61 -12.11
CA ALA A 538 -8.51 19.48 -11.01
C ALA A 538 -9.43 20.61 -11.48
N VAL A 539 -9.14 21.24 -12.61
CA VAL A 539 -10.04 22.26 -13.20
C VAL A 539 -11.41 21.66 -13.49
N THR A 540 -11.50 20.44 -14.02
CA THR A 540 -12.78 19.78 -14.30
C THR A 540 -13.58 19.52 -13.02
N VAL A 541 -12.95 18.96 -11.97
CA VAL A 541 -13.60 18.69 -10.68
C VAL A 541 -14.07 19.99 -10.02
N LEU A 542 -13.20 21.00 -9.97
CA LEU A 542 -13.52 22.29 -9.35
C LEU A 542 -14.59 23.05 -10.14
N ALA A 543 -14.56 23.00 -11.47
CA ALA A 543 -15.59 23.62 -12.30
C ALA A 543 -16.97 22.99 -12.05
N CYS A 544 -17.04 21.67 -11.87
CA CYS A 544 -18.30 21.00 -11.52
C CYS A 544 -18.80 21.43 -10.13
N ALA A 545 -17.91 21.46 -9.12
CA ALA A 545 -18.27 21.91 -7.77
C ALA A 545 -18.73 23.37 -7.73
N LEU A 546 -18.02 24.26 -8.44
CA LEU A 546 -18.39 25.68 -8.55
C LEU A 546 -19.71 25.86 -9.31
N GLY A 547 -19.93 25.11 -10.39
CA GLY A 547 -21.18 25.11 -11.14
C GLY A 547 -22.37 24.67 -10.27
N ALA A 548 -22.19 23.64 -9.44
CA ALA A 548 -23.20 23.19 -8.50
C ALA A 548 -23.53 24.26 -7.45
N LEU A 549 -22.51 24.89 -6.85
CA LEU A 549 -22.70 26.00 -5.91
C LEU A 549 -23.38 27.21 -6.56
N TRP A 550 -23.15 27.44 -7.84
CA TRP A 550 -23.74 28.57 -8.57
C TRP A 550 -25.23 28.33 -8.91
N TRP A 551 -25.58 27.14 -9.41
CA TRP A 551 -26.92 26.87 -9.94
C TRP A 551 -27.86 26.10 -9.01
N VAL A 552 -27.36 25.36 -8.01
CA VAL A 552 -28.18 24.44 -7.20
C VAL A 552 -28.30 24.92 -5.76
N GLY A 553 -29.54 24.92 -5.22
CA GLY A 553 -29.83 25.31 -3.84
C GLY A 553 -29.23 24.33 -2.82
N ASP A 554 -29.43 23.03 -3.03
CA ASP A 554 -29.00 21.97 -2.11
C ASP A 554 -27.47 21.93 -1.95
N ALA A 555 -26.70 22.14 -3.03
CA ALA A 555 -25.25 22.24 -2.97
C ALA A 555 -24.77 23.41 -2.08
N ARG A 556 -25.52 24.53 -2.06
CA ARG A 556 -25.23 25.67 -1.16
C ARG A 556 -25.67 25.40 0.28
N ALA A 557 -26.69 24.57 0.47
CA ALA A 557 -27.17 24.16 1.79
C ALA A 557 -26.23 23.15 2.46
N ASP A 558 -25.60 22.25 1.70
CA ASP A 558 -24.66 21.24 2.20
C ASP A 558 -23.23 21.43 1.65
N LEU A 559 -22.55 22.46 2.16
CA LEU A 559 -21.13 22.71 1.84
C LEU A 559 -20.22 21.56 2.30
N SER A 560 -20.64 20.76 3.28
CA SER A 560 -19.87 19.63 3.77
C SER A 560 -19.76 18.52 2.72
N ALA A 561 -20.87 18.21 2.04
CA ALA A 561 -20.89 17.26 0.94
C ALA A 561 -20.10 17.75 -0.27
N VAL A 562 -20.18 19.06 -0.58
CA VAL A 562 -19.35 19.66 -1.65
C VAL A 562 -17.86 19.54 -1.32
N ALA A 563 -17.47 19.78 -0.05
CA ALA A 563 -16.10 19.60 0.39
C ALA A 563 -15.64 18.14 0.29
N ARG A 564 -16.46 17.16 0.71
CA ARG A 564 -16.19 15.73 0.53
C ARG A 564 -16.00 15.38 -0.94
N TYR A 565 -16.89 15.87 -1.82
CA TYR A 565 -16.78 15.67 -3.26
C TYR A 565 -15.43 16.15 -3.79
N ILE A 566 -15.01 17.37 -3.45
CA ILE A 566 -13.73 17.93 -3.88
C ILE A 566 -12.56 17.08 -3.37
N VAL A 567 -12.54 16.75 -2.08
CA VAL A 567 -11.44 15.99 -1.46
C VAL A 567 -11.30 14.60 -2.08
N TRP A 568 -12.42 13.88 -2.23
CA TRP A 568 -12.40 12.52 -2.78
C TRP A 568 -12.04 12.50 -4.26
N ASN A 569 -12.64 13.40 -5.06
CA ASN A 569 -12.34 13.45 -6.48
C ASN A 569 -10.91 13.90 -6.73
N LEU A 570 -10.39 14.97 -6.09
CA LEU A 570 -8.99 15.39 -6.25
C LEU A 570 -7.97 14.33 -5.77
N SER A 571 -8.40 13.39 -4.93
CA SER A 571 -7.60 12.23 -4.52
C SER A 571 -7.72 11.02 -5.47
N PHE A 572 -8.39 11.17 -6.62
CA PHE A 572 -8.72 10.09 -7.56
C PHE A 572 -9.61 8.97 -6.96
N LEU A 573 -10.33 9.27 -5.88
CA LEU A 573 -11.25 8.38 -5.16
C LEU A 573 -12.70 8.81 -5.39
N ASN A 574 -13.04 9.18 -6.63
CA ASN A 574 -14.35 9.67 -7.05
C ASN A 574 -15.53 8.77 -6.64
N PHE A 575 -15.32 7.45 -6.53
CA PHE A 575 -16.35 6.49 -6.11
C PHE A 575 -16.80 6.67 -4.66
N MET A 576 -16.04 7.37 -3.82
CA MET A 576 -16.42 7.70 -2.44
C MET A 576 -17.50 8.77 -2.38
N GLU A 577 -17.45 9.75 -3.29
CA GLU A 577 -18.45 10.81 -3.38
C GLU A 577 -18.58 11.22 -4.86
N PRO A 578 -19.35 10.45 -5.66
CA PRO A 578 -19.47 10.67 -7.10
C PRO A 578 -20.47 11.77 -7.47
N ASN A 579 -21.31 12.17 -6.52
CA ASN A 579 -22.44 13.07 -6.69
C ASN A 579 -22.21 14.42 -5.99
N LEU A 580 -22.93 15.45 -6.42
CA LEU A 580 -23.06 16.71 -5.70
C LEU A 580 -24.52 16.88 -5.23
N PRO A 581 -24.78 17.50 -4.07
CA PRO A 581 -26.13 17.62 -3.53
C PRO A 581 -27.09 18.33 -4.50
N GLY A 582 -28.20 17.68 -4.83
CA GLY A 582 -29.25 18.23 -5.71
C GLY A 582 -28.88 18.34 -7.20
N VAL A 583 -27.69 17.90 -7.61
CA VAL A 583 -27.23 18.00 -9.01
C VAL A 583 -27.60 16.71 -9.77
N PHE A 584 -28.18 16.85 -10.97
CA PHE A 584 -28.56 15.74 -11.87
C PHE A 584 -29.48 14.66 -11.28
N VAL A 585 -30.19 14.94 -10.18
CA VAL A 585 -31.07 13.97 -9.50
C VAL A 585 -32.18 13.41 -10.42
N GLY A 586 -32.59 14.18 -11.44
CA GLY A 586 -33.58 13.75 -12.44
C GLY A 586 -33.00 13.07 -13.69
N ASN A 587 -31.68 12.96 -13.82
CA ASN A 587 -31.05 12.32 -14.98
C ASN A 587 -31.03 10.78 -14.82
N PRO A 588 -30.88 10.01 -15.92
CA PRO A 588 -30.78 8.54 -15.84
C PRO A 588 -29.62 8.02 -14.97
N GLN A 589 -28.57 8.82 -14.84
CA GLN A 589 -27.42 8.61 -13.96
C GLN A 589 -27.15 9.91 -13.21
N THR A 590 -26.80 9.83 -11.93
CA THR A 590 -26.66 11.01 -11.05
C THR A 590 -25.22 11.46 -10.87
N GLU A 591 -24.26 10.60 -11.22
CA GLU A 591 -22.83 10.86 -11.07
C GLU A 591 -22.42 12.09 -11.90
N ILE A 592 -21.62 12.96 -11.30
CA ILE A 592 -21.16 14.17 -11.99
C ILE A 592 -20.25 13.81 -13.15
N ASN A 593 -19.36 12.84 -12.94
CA ASN A 593 -18.43 12.36 -13.95
C ASN A 593 -18.08 10.89 -13.74
N GLY A 594 -18.93 10.02 -14.30
CA GLY A 594 -18.73 8.58 -14.24
C GLY A 594 -17.48 8.10 -14.97
N ALA A 595 -16.91 8.88 -15.91
CA ALA A 595 -15.76 8.46 -16.70
C ALA A 595 -14.42 8.49 -15.94
N LEU A 596 -14.34 9.20 -14.80
CA LEU A 596 -13.07 9.39 -14.09
C LEU A 596 -12.53 8.12 -13.39
N TRP A 597 -13.31 7.03 -13.34
CA TRP A 597 -12.89 5.78 -12.68
C TRP A 597 -11.66 5.13 -13.32
N THR A 598 -11.35 5.41 -14.59
CA THR A 598 -10.18 4.85 -15.28
C THR A 598 -8.90 5.65 -15.00
N LEU A 599 -9.02 6.94 -14.65
CA LEU A 599 -7.86 7.81 -14.41
C LEU A 599 -7.10 7.42 -13.15
N LYS A 600 -7.79 6.91 -12.12
CA LYS A 600 -7.10 6.33 -10.95
C LYS A 600 -6.19 5.17 -11.36
N ILE A 601 -6.62 4.34 -12.32
CA ILE A 601 -5.82 3.22 -12.83
C ILE A 601 -4.60 3.74 -13.60
N GLU A 602 -4.77 4.78 -14.42
CA GLU A 602 -3.66 5.42 -15.13
C GLU A 602 -2.62 6.02 -14.15
N VAL A 603 -3.06 6.73 -13.12
CA VAL A 603 -2.17 7.25 -12.07
C VAL A 603 -1.46 6.12 -11.34
N LEU A 604 -2.15 5.02 -11.02
CA LEU A 604 -1.53 3.85 -10.40
C LEU A 604 -0.49 3.19 -11.31
N PHE A 605 -0.72 3.10 -12.62
CA PHE A 605 0.33 2.66 -13.57
C PHE A 605 1.56 3.56 -13.49
N TYR A 606 1.38 4.87 -13.39
CA TYR A 606 2.50 5.80 -13.28
C TYR A 606 3.31 5.58 -12.00
N LEU A 607 2.64 5.26 -10.89
CA LEU A 607 3.27 4.97 -9.60
C LEU A 607 3.98 3.61 -9.57
N ILE A 608 3.37 2.58 -10.17
CA ILE A 608 3.90 1.21 -10.17
C ILE A 608 5.06 1.05 -11.16
N LEU A 609 5.04 1.76 -12.29
CA LEU A 609 6.01 1.55 -13.36
C LEU A 609 7.49 1.70 -12.93
N PRO A 610 7.92 2.70 -12.13
CA PRO A 610 9.30 2.77 -11.65
C PRO A 610 9.72 1.55 -10.84
N ILE A 611 8.80 1.00 -10.04
CA ILE A 611 9.02 -0.21 -9.24
C ILE A 611 9.13 -1.41 -10.18
N LEU A 612 8.18 -1.56 -11.12
CA LEU A 612 8.18 -2.62 -12.11
C LEU A 612 9.46 -2.59 -12.96
N ALA A 613 9.86 -1.43 -13.46
CA ALA A 613 11.09 -1.26 -14.25
C ALA A 613 12.34 -1.63 -13.44
N TRP A 614 12.39 -1.30 -12.15
CA TRP A 614 13.47 -1.74 -11.27
C TRP A 614 13.48 -3.25 -11.10
N ILE A 615 12.32 -3.88 -10.86
CA ILE A 615 12.21 -5.35 -10.74
C ILE A 615 12.64 -6.02 -12.05
N LEU A 616 12.18 -5.54 -13.21
CA LEU A 616 12.54 -6.08 -14.52
C LEU A 616 14.05 -5.98 -14.78
N ARG A 617 14.70 -4.89 -14.35
CA ARG A 617 16.17 -4.72 -14.44
C ARG A 617 16.90 -5.73 -13.55
N VAL A 618 16.44 -5.92 -12.31
CA VAL A 618 17.03 -6.88 -11.37
C VAL A 618 16.82 -8.33 -11.84
N ALA A 619 15.69 -8.62 -12.49
CA ALA A 619 15.37 -9.94 -13.03
C ALA A 619 16.24 -10.34 -14.23
N GLY A 620 16.92 -9.38 -14.89
CA GLY A 620 17.80 -9.65 -16.03
C GLY A 620 17.08 -10.41 -17.15
N GLY A 621 17.60 -11.59 -17.51
CA GLY A 621 17.01 -12.47 -18.54
C GLY A 621 15.61 -13.00 -18.19
N MET A 622 15.26 -13.08 -16.90
CA MET A 622 13.94 -13.56 -16.44
C MET A 622 12.82 -12.52 -16.61
N ARG A 623 13.13 -11.31 -17.10
CA ARG A 623 12.15 -10.23 -17.28
C ARG A 623 10.94 -10.63 -18.12
N TRP A 624 11.13 -11.46 -19.15
CA TRP A 624 10.03 -11.91 -20.01
C TRP A 624 9.10 -12.87 -19.29
N LEU A 625 9.66 -13.81 -18.51
CA LEU A 625 8.86 -14.70 -17.66
C LEU A 625 8.06 -13.89 -16.62
N LEU A 626 8.66 -12.84 -16.05
CA LEU A 626 7.95 -11.96 -15.12
C LEU A 626 6.80 -11.21 -15.79
N LEU A 627 6.99 -10.68 -17.00
CA LEU A 627 5.90 -10.02 -17.75
C LEU A 627 4.78 -11.01 -18.06
N VAL A 628 5.10 -12.24 -18.48
CA VAL A 628 4.10 -13.30 -18.68
C VAL A 628 3.39 -13.66 -17.36
N ALA A 629 4.11 -13.75 -16.24
CA ALA A 629 3.51 -14.02 -14.94
C ALA A 629 2.54 -12.90 -14.51
N ILE A 630 2.89 -11.63 -14.75
CA ILE A 630 2.00 -10.49 -14.47
C ILE A 630 0.76 -10.54 -15.38
N TYR A 631 0.94 -10.84 -16.66
CA TYR A 631 -0.16 -11.04 -17.61
C TYR A 631 -1.16 -12.07 -17.08
N VAL A 632 -0.67 -13.29 -16.82
CA VAL A 632 -1.51 -14.41 -16.39
C VAL A 632 -2.16 -14.12 -15.05
N SER A 633 -1.44 -13.51 -14.10
CA SER A 633 -2.01 -13.15 -12.80
C SER A 633 -3.12 -12.10 -12.90
N ALA A 634 -3.00 -11.15 -13.82
CA ALA A 634 -4.04 -10.13 -14.05
C ALA A 634 -5.32 -10.75 -14.64
N GLU A 635 -5.18 -11.66 -15.61
CA GLU A 635 -6.33 -12.36 -16.18
C GLU A 635 -6.97 -13.34 -15.21
N LEU A 636 -6.18 -14.06 -14.41
CA LEU A 636 -6.68 -14.93 -13.34
C LEU A 636 -7.43 -14.14 -12.26
N TRP A 637 -6.94 -12.95 -11.90
CA TRP A 637 -7.63 -12.05 -10.98
C TRP A 637 -9.01 -11.68 -11.50
N ARG A 638 -9.09 -11.25 -12.77
CA ARG A 638 -10.36 -10.89 -13.40
C ARG A 638 -11.33 -12.06 -13.43
N ALA A 639 -10.89 -13.21 -13.95
CA ALA A 639 -11.70 -14.40 -14.04
C ALA A 639 -12.20 -14.88 -12.66
N ALA A 640 -11.35 -14.83 -11.63
CA ALA A 640 -11.73 -15.19 -10.28
C ALA A 640 -12.82 -14.27 -9.71
N LEU A 641 -12.65 -12.95 -9.83
CA LEU A 641 -13.64 -12.00 -9.30
C LEU A 641 -14.95 -12.00 -10.10
N GLU A 642 -14.90 -12.18 -11.41
CA GLU A 642 -16.10 -12.35 -12.23
C GLU A 642 -16.85 -13.63 -11.87
N GLN A 643 -16.12 -14.72 -11.58
CA GLN A 643 -16.73 -15.95 -11.08
C GLN A 643 -17.37 -15.78 -9.70
N VAL A 644 -16.73 -15.02 -8.80
CA VAL A 644 -17.32 -14.66 -7.50
C VAL A 644 -18.59 -13.84 -7.71
N SER A 645 -18.57 -12.85 -8.61
CA SER A 645 -19.77 -12.08 -8.99
C SER A 645 -20.89 -12.99 -9.49
N ALA A 646 -20.59 -13.95 -10.35
CA ALA A 646 -21.57 -14.88 -10.90
C ALA A 646 -22.17 -15.80 -9.82
N SER A 647 -21.35 -16.21 -8.84
CA SER A 647 -21.80 -17.06 -7.73
C SER A 647 -22.59 -16.32 -6.64
N THR A 648 -22.27 -15.05 -6.39
CA THR A 648 -22.86 -14.23 -5.31
C THR A 648 -23.98 -13.30 -5.78
N GLY A 649 -24.06 -13.02 -7.09
CA GLY A 649 -24.96 -12.03 -7.66
C GLY A 649 -24.58 -10.57 -7.37
N GLN A 650 -23.43 -10.32 -6.73
CA GLN A 650 -23.05 -8.96 -6.32
C GLN A 650 -22.18 -8.26 -7.37
N ALA A 651 -22.68 -7.14 -7.91
CA ALA A 651 -22.00 -6.37 -8.97
C ALA A 651 -20.65 -5.76 -8.55
N VAL A 652 -20.39 -5.59 -7.25
CA VAL A 652 -19.13 -5.02 -6.71
C VAL A 652 -17.89 -5.79 -7.19
N TRP A 653 -18.03 -7.11 -7.37
CA TRP A 653 -16.92 -7.97 -7.79
C TRP A 653 -16.51 -7.72 -9.25
N ILE A 654 -17.45 -7.33 -10.12
CA ILE A 654 -17.14 -6.89 -11.48
C ILE A 654 -16.37 -5.56 -11.45
N GLU A 655 -16.79 -4.63 -10.60
CA GLU A 655 -16.09 -3.35 -10.50
C GLU A 655 -14.66 -3.52 -9.95
N LEU A 656 -14.46 -4.46 -9.01
CA LEU A 656 -13.15 -4.85 -8.50
C LEU A 656 -12.30 -5.64 -9.50
N SER A 657 -12.92 -6.48 -10.35
CA SER A 657 -12.21 -7.19 -11.43
C SER A 657 -11.55 -6.20 -12.38
N ARG A 658 -12.19 -5.05 -12.61
CA ARG A 658 -11.70 -3.95 -13.44
C ARG A 658 -10.67 -3.06 -12.76
N GLN A 659 -10.45 -3.14 -11.44
CA GLN A 659 -9.39 -2.40 -10.75
C GLN A 659 -8.04 -3.10 -10.89
N LEU A 660 -6.94 -2.46 -10.47
CA LEU A 660 -5.65 -3.15 -10.39
C LEU A 660 -5.72 -4.34 -9.41
N PRO A 661 -5.15 -5.50 -9.77
CA PRO A 661 -4.27 -5.74 -10.92
C PRO A 661 -4.97 -6.09 -12.26
N GLY A 662 -6.30 -6.16 -12.34
CA GLY A 662 -7.02 -6.66 -13.51
C GLY A 662 -6.70 -5.96 -14.84
N GLN A 663 -6.37 -4.66 -14.83
CA GLN A 663 -5.98 -3.93 -16.06
C GLN A 663 -4.48 -4.03 -16.40
N MET A 664 -3.68 -4.75 -15.59
CA MET A 664 -2.22 -4.81 -15.78
C MET A 664 -1.84 -5.48 -17.09
N SER A 665 -2.60 -6.46 -17.59
CA SER A 665 -2.30 -7.18 -18.83
C SER A 665 -2.19 -6.23 -20.04
N PHE A 666 -3.11 -5.27 -20.16
CA PHE A 666 -3.06 -4.24 -21.21
C PHE A 666 -1.82 -3.35 -21.09
N PHE A 667 -1.54 -2.85 -19.90
CA PHE A 667 -0.40 -1.97 -19.65
C PHE A 667 0.95 -2.66 -19.89
N ILE A 668 1.13 -3.88 -19.37
CA ILE A 668 2.40 -4.61 -19.50
C ILE A 668 2.66 -5.13 -20.91
N VAL A 669 1.63 -5.35 -21.74
CA VAL A 669 1.83 -5.59 -23.19
C VAL A 669 2.49 -4.36 -23.83
N GLY A 670 2.00 -3.15 -23.53
CA GLY A 670 2.65 -1.91 -24.00
C GLY A 670 4.11 -1.79 -23.54
N VAL A 671 4.39 -2.10 -22.27
CA VAL A 671 5.76 -2.12 -21.72
C VAL A 671 6.64 -3.16 -22.43
N ALA A 672 6.12 -4.37 -22.66
CA ALA A 672 6.82 -5.45 -23.34
C ALA A 672 7.22 -5.06 -24.77
N PHE A 673 6.30 -4.46 -25.53
CA PHE A 673 6.59 -3.96 -26.87
C PHE A 673 7.61 -2.82 -26.86
N TYR A 674 7.56 -1.93 -25.87
CA TYR A 674 8.58 -0.91 -25.73
C TYR A 674 9.96 -1.52 -25.49
N LEU A 675 10.07 -2.55 -24.65
CA LEU A 675 11.33 -3.27 -24.42
C LEU A 675 11.79 -4.08 -25.63
N TRP A 676 10.87 -4.55 -26.48
CA TRP A 676 11.16 -5.32 -27.69
C TRP A 676 11.38 -4.45 -28.95
N ARG A 677 11.21 -3.13 -28.84
CA ARG A 677 11.15 -2.19 -29.98
C ARG A 677 12.30 -2.30 -30.98
N GLU A 678 13.51 -2.64 -30.54
CA GLU A 678 14.70 -2.69 -31.39
C GLU A 678 14.75 -3.93 -32.29
N ALA A 679 14.10 -5.03 -31.88
CA ALA A 679 14.02 -6.27 -32.64
C ALA A 679 12.67 -6.45 -33.38
N LEU A 680 11.77 -5.46 -33.25
CA LEU A 680 10.42 -5.54 -33.79
C LEU A 680 10.41 -5.23 -35.30
N THR A 681 9.87 -6.14 -36.10
CA THR A 681 9.71 -5.95 -37.55
C THR A 681 8.23 -6.07 -37.96
N TRP A 682 7.67 -4.95 -38.43
CA TRP A 682 6.25 -4.87 -38.80
C TRP A 682 5.89 -5.50 -40.15
N ARG A 683 6.89 -5.91 -40.94
CA ARG A 683 6.69 -6.65 -42.20
C ARG A 683 6.44 -8.15 -42.01
N SER A 684 6.39 -8.62 -40.76
CA SER A 684 6.14 -10.02 -40.39
C SER A 684 4.62 -10.34 -40.35
N LEU A 685 4.26 -11.59 -40.05
CA LEU A 685 2.86 -12.00 -39.80
C LEU A 685 2.29 -11.45 -38.48
N LEU A 686 3.08 -10.74 -37.68
CA LEU A 686 2.68 -10.26 -36.36
C LEU A 686 1.44 -9.35 -36.37
N PRO A 687 1.30 -8.35 -37.27
CA PRO A 687 0.07 -7.54 -37.33
C PRO A 687 -1.17 -8.36 -37.65
N ALA A 688 -1.07 -9.31 -38.59
CA ALA A 688 -2.18 -10.19 -38.96
C ALA A 688 -2.59 -11.09 -37.79
N LEU A 689 -1.62 -11.64 -37.05
CA LEU A 689 -1.88 -12.38 -35.82
C LEU A 689 -2.55 -11.50 -34.75
N GLY A 690 -2.07 -10.26 -34.56
CA GLY A 690 -2.67 -9.30 -33.64
C GLY A 690 -4.13 -9.01 -33.94
N VAL A 691 -4.43 -8.70 -35.21
CA VAL A 691 -5.80 -8.48 -35.67
C VAL A 691 -6.66 -9.74 -35.48
N GLY A 692 -6.14 -10.92 -35.82
CA GLY A 692 -6.83 -12.19 -35.62
C GLY A 692 -7.18 -12.45 -34.15
N LEU A 693 -6.22 -12.27 -33.25
CA LEU A 693 -6.42 -12.42 -31.80
C LEU A 693 -7.41 -11.39 -31.25
N PHE A 694 -7.33 -10.14 -31.72
CA PHE A 694 -8.28 -9.09 -31.34
C PHE A 694 -9.71 -9.44 -31.77
N LEU A 695 -9.91 -9.81 -33.04
CA LEU A 695 -11.22 -10.21 -33.55
C LEU A 695 -11.76 -11.45 -32.82
N LEU A 696 -10.90 -12.44 -32.54
CA LEU A 696 -11.27 -13.61 -31.76
C LEU A 696 -11.73 -13.22 -30.35
N SER A 697 -11.03 -12.29 -29.68
CA SER A 697 -11.35 -11.84 -28.32
C SER A 697 -12.67 -11.05 -28.19
N VAL A 698 -13.18 -10.52 -29.31
CA VAL A 698 -14.45 -9.78 -29.39
C VAL A 698 -15.60 -10.70 -29.78
N THR A 699 -15.32 -11.76 -30.57
CA THR A 699 -16.33 -12.68 -31.09
C THR A 699 -16.55 -13.92 -30.21
N VAL A 700 -15.53 -14.35 -29.48
CA VAL A 700 -15.55 -15.54 -28.62
C VAL A 700 -15.29 -15.14 -27.16
N PRO A 701 -16.29 -15.20 -26.26
CA PRO A 701 -16.13 -14.78 -24.87
C PRO A 701 -14.98 -15.46 -24.12
N ALA A 702 -14.76 -16.76 -24.34
CA ALA A 702 -13.67 -17.51 -23.73
C ALA A 702 -12.27 -17.07 -24.21
N ALA A 703 -12.18 -16.35 -25.33
CA ALA A 703 -10.93 -15.80 -25.86
C ALA A 703 -10.68 -14.36 -25.40
N GLU A 704 -11.53 -13.79 -24.54
CA GLU A 704 -11.35 -12.46 -23.99
C GLU A 704 -9.96 -12.24 -23.34
N PRO A 705 -9.37 -13.21 -22.62
CA PRO A 705 -8.03 -13.04 -22.06
C PRO A 705 -6.93 -12.83 -23.11
N LEU A 706 -7.18 -13.04 -24.40
CA LEU A 706 -6.25 -12.75 -25.50
C LEU A 706 -6.35 -11.30 -25.99
N ARG A 707 -7.35 -10.54 -25.52
CA ARG A 707 -7.63 -9.17 -25.96
C ARG A 707 -6.46 -8.23 -25.71
N ALA A 708 -5.83 -8.30 -24.55
CA ALA A 708 -4.68 -7.46 -24.23
C ALA A 708 -3.53 -7.63 -25.23
N LEU A 709 -3.23 -8.88 -25.62
CA LEU A 709 -2.21 -9.16 -26.63
C LEU A 709 -2.65 -8.73 -28.03
N GLY A 710 -3.85 -9.12 -28.46
CA GLY A 710 -4.39 -8.79 -29.79
C GLY A 710 -4.51 -7.29 -30.02
N LEU A 711 -5.23 -6.59 -29.12
CA LEU A 711 -5.37 -5.14 -29.13
C LEU A 711 -4.01 -4.45 -29.00
N GLY A 712 -3.11 -5.01 -28.19
CA GLY A 712 -1.75 -4.50 -28.02
C GLY A 712 -0.96 -4.46 -29.31
N VAL A 713 -0.89 -5.58 -30.01
CA VAL A 713 -0.23 -5.70 -31.31
C VAL A 713 -0.88 -4.78 -32.33
N THR A 714 -2.21 -4.82 -32.46
CA THR A 714 -2.95 -4.05 -33.47
C THR A 714 -2.81 -2.54 -33.25
N SER A 715 -3.03 -2.06 -32.03
CA SER A 715 -2.97 -0.61 -31.74
C SER A 715 -1.55 -0.05 -31.88
N LEU A 716 -0.51 -0.80 -31.46
CA LEU A 716 0.88 -0.35 -31.62
C LEU A 716 1.35 -0.42 -33.06
N TRP A 717 0.90 -1.40 -33.84
CA TRP A 717 1.13 -1.44 -35.28
C TRP A 717 0.51 -0.24 -35.98
N CYS A 718 -0.76 0.07 -35.68
CA CYS A 718 -1.42 1.27 -36.18
C CYS A 718 -0.68 2.55 -35.75
N ALA A 719 -0.15 2.60 -34.53
CA ALA A 719 0.57 3.75 -34.00
C ALA A 719 1.93 3.98 -34.68
N LEU A 720 2.70 2.91 -34.89
CA LEU A 720 4.14 2.97 -35.21
C LEU A 720 4.48 2.67 -36.66
N ALA A 721 3.64 1.90 -37.38
CA ALA A 721 3.98 1.35 -38.69
C ALA A 721 2.98 1.69 -39.79
N TRP A 722 1.71 1.91 -39.44
CA TRP A 722 0.70 2.32 -40.40
C TRP A 722 0.97 3.77 -40.87
N PRO A 723 0.77 4.11 -42.16
CA PRO A 723 0.94 5.47 -42.64
C PRO A 723 0.16 6.48 -41.79
N GLN A 724 0.76 7.64 -41.53
CA GLN A 724 0.08 8.68 -40.77
C GLN A 724 -1.13 9.19 -41.57
N LEU A 725 -2.35 8.89 -41.11
CA LEU A 725 -3.58 9.24 -41.83
C LEU A 725 -3.97 10.70 -41.61
N PHE A 726 -3.84 11.16 -40.37
CA PHE A 726 -4.24 12.50 -39.95
C PHE A 726 -3.33 12.97 -38.82
N ASP A 727 -2.74 14.15 -38.98
CA ASP A 727 -1.96 14.76 -37.92
C ASP A 727 -2.88 15.41 -36.88
N ALA A 728 -3.38 14.58 -35.96
CA ALA A 728 -4.18 15.06 -34.82
C ALA A 728 -3.37 15.98 -33.90
N ALA A 729 -2.03 15.92 -33.92
CA ALA A 729 -1.18 16.73 -33.05
C ALA A 729 -1.23 18.23 -33.38
N ARG A 730 -1.54 18.57 -34.65
CA ARG A 730 -1.54 19.97 -35.15
C ARG A 730 -2.50 20.91 -34.40
N TRP A 731 -3.49 20.37 -33.69
CA TRP A 731 -4.45 21.15 -32.88
C TRP A 731 -4.20 21.03 -31.36
N GLY A 732 -3.14 20.34 -30.96
CA GLY A 732 -2.89 19.95 -29.57
C GLY A 732 -3.34 18.52 -29.23
N ASP A 733 -3.00 18.04 -28.03
CA ASP A 733 -3.47 16.74 -27.54
C ASP A 733 -4.89 16.85 -26.97
N LEU A 734 -5.87 16.91 -27.88
CA LEU A 734 -7.29 17.05 -27.53
C LEU A 734 -7.89 15.81 -26.85
N SER A 735 -7.21 14.65 -26.94
CA SER A 735 -7.76 13.38 -26.47
C SER A 735 -8.12 13.40 -24.98
N TYR A 736 -7.30 14.07 -24.16
CA TYR A 736 -7.51 14.15 -22.72
C TYR A 736 -8.65 15.09 -22.36
N GLY A 737 -8.70 16.27 -22.99
CA GLY A 737 -9.84 17.19 -22.88
C GLY A 737 -11.16 16.48 -23.18
N VAL A 738 -11.24 15.79 -24.33
CA VAL A 738 -12.45 15.06 -24.74
C VAL A 738 -12.85 14.05 -23.68
N TYR A 739 -11.88 13.31 -23.15
CA TYR A 739 -12.10 12.24 -22.17
C TYR A 739 -12.59 12.71 -20.79
N ILE A 740 -12.11 13.86 -20.30
CA ILE A 740 -12.44 14.28 -18.93
C ILE A 740 -13.69 15.14 -18.87
N ILE A 741 -14.03 15.88 -19.94
CA ILE A 741 -15.16 16.82 -19.93
C ILE A 741 -16.42 16.28 -20.58
N HIS A 742 -16.38 15.17 -21.34
CA HIS A 742 -17.58 14.70 -22.05
C HIS A 742 -18.72 14.36 -21.11
N PHE A 743 -18.45 13.70 -19.99
CA PHE A 743 -19.49 13.21 -19.10
C PHE A 743 -20.26 14.38 -18.42
N PRO A 744 -19.61 15.38 -17.80
CA PRO A 744 -20.33 16.53 -17.24
C PRO A 744 -21.09 17.33 -18.30
N ILE A 745 -20.53 17.52 -19.51
CA ILE A 745 -21.21 18.23 -20.60
C ILE A 745 -22.48 17.48 -21.02
N LEU A 746 -22.39 16.15 -21.19
CA LEU A 746 -23.54 15.33 -21.53
C LEU A 746 -24.61 15.40 -20.43
N GLN A 747 -24.22 15.31 -19.15
CA GLN A 747 -25.16 15.44 -18.03
C GLN A 747 -25.92 16.77 -18.01
N VAL A 748 -25.22 17.88 -18.30
CA VAL A 748 -25.87 19.20 -18.43
C VAL A 748 -26.87 19.21 -19.59
N ILE A 749 -26.50 18.67 -20.76
CA ILE A 749 -27.38 18.65 -21.94
C ILE A 749 -28.62 17.76 -21.71
N VAL A 750 -28.45 16.65 -20.99
CA VAL A 750 -29.56 15.79 -20.54
C VAL A 750 -30.46 16.54 -19.56
N ALA A 751 -29.88 17.23 -18.56
CA ALA A 751 -30.64 17.99 -17.57
C ALA A 751 -31.42 19.17 -18.19
N LEU A 752 -30.92 19.74 -19.30
CA LEU A 752 -31.62 20.76 -20.08
C LEU A 752 -32.77 20.20 -20.94
N GLY A 753 -32.98 18.87 -20.97
CA GLY A 753 -34.05 18.23 -21.73
C GLY A 753 -33.81 18.17 -23.25
N LEU A 754 -32.60 18.49 -23.73
CA LEU A 754 -32.34 18.60 -25.17
C LEU A 754 -32.42 17.24 -25.86
N PHE A 755 -31.95 16.16 -25.22
CA PHE A 755 -32.09 14.80 -25.75
C PHE A 755 -33.55 14.33 -25.81
N ALA A 756 -34.39 14.74 -24.87
CA ALA A 756 -35.82 14.43 -24.89
C ALA A 756 -36.55 15.17 -26.03
N SER A 757 -36.12 16.39 -26.35
CA SER A 757 -36.73 17.22 -27.41
C SER A 757 -36.24 16.88 -28.83
N SER A 758 -34.92 16.73 -29.03
CA SER A 758 -34.31 16.46 -30.33
C SER A 758 -32.95 15.75 -30.16
N PRO A 759 -32.93 14.41 -30.24
CA PRO A 759 -31.71 13.63 -30.04
C PRO A 759 -30.58 13.98 -31.03
N ALA A 760 -30.91 14.31 -32.28
CA ALA A 760 -29.93 14.68 -33.31
C ALA A 760 -29.27 16.03 -32.99
N LEU A 761 -30.06 17.05 -32.63
CA LEU A 761 -29.54 18.34 -32.23
C LEU A 761 -28.71 18.23 -30.95
N ALA A 762 -29.20 17.48 -29.96
CA ALA A 762 -28.48 17.22 -28.72
C ALA A 762 -27.11 16.58 -28.96
N SER A 763 -27.03 15.63 -29.89
CA SER A 763 -25.76 14.99 -30.29
C SER A 763 -24.79 15.97 -30.94
N GLY A 764 -25.28 16.82 -31.85
CA GLY A 764 -24.48 17.84 -32.51
C GLY A 764 -23.95 18.90 -31.53
N VAL A 765 -24.81 19.38 -30.63
CA VAL A 765 -24.42 20.32 -29.56
C VAL A 765 -23.42 19.68 -28.61
N SER A 766 -23.62 18.41 -28.22
CA SER A 766 -22.69 17.67 -27.38
C SER A 766 -21.32 17.57 -28.03
N ALA A 767 -21.24 17.14 -29.29
CA ALA A 767 -19.97 17.02 -30.01
C ALA A 767 -19.25 18.37 -30.13
N ALA A 768 -19.98 19.44 -30.47
CA ALA A 768 -19.42 20.79 -30.58
C ALA A 768 -18.91 21.31 -29.23
N ALA A 769 -19.69 21.16 -28.16
CA ALA A 769 -19.32 21.60 -26.81
C ALA A 769 -18.11 20.84 -26.27
N ILE A 770 -18.04 19.52 -26.48
CA ILE A 770 -16.92 18.68 -26.08
C ILE A 770 -15.65 19.09 -26.86
N LEU A 771 -15.74 19.27 -28.17
CA LEU A 771 -14.58 19.67 -28.97
C LEU A 771 -14.08 21.07 -28.60
N LEU A 772 -14.98 22.05 -28.48
CA LEU A 772 -14.64 23.41 -28.07
C LEU A 772 -14.02 23.44 -26.67
N GLY A 773 -14.66 22.75 -25.71
CA GLY A 773 -14.15 22.64 -24.35
C GLY A 773 -12.77 21.97 -24.30
N SER A 774 -12.52 20.97 -25.15
CA SER A 774 -11.22 20.29 -25.22
C SER A 774 -10.13 21.20 -25.79
N VAL A 775 -10.45 21.99 -26.81
CA VAL A 775 -9.52 23.00 -27.35
C VAL A 775 -9.22 24.06 -26.31
N LEU A 776 -10.23 24.59 -25.63
CA LEU A 776 -10.04 25.57 -24.55
C LEU A 776 -9.19 25.00 -23.42
N MET A 777 -9.50 23.79 -22.95
CA MET A 777 -8.74 23.08 -21.91
C MET A 777 -7.27 22.92 -22.29
N TRP A 778 -7.01 22.53 -23.54
CA TRP A 778 -5.66 22.38 -24.05
C TRP A 778 -4.86 23.69 -23.98
N TRP A 779 -5.40 24.79 -24.51
CA TRP A 779 -4.66 26.05 -24.63
C TRP A 779 -4.55 26.82 -23.31
N THR A 780 -5.54 26.71 -22.43
CA THR A 780 -5.61 27.49 -21.18
C THR A 780 -5.06 26.75 -19.96
N VAL A 781 -5.13 25.42 -19.93
CA VAL A 781 -4.76 24.62 -18.75
C VAL A 781 -3.62 23.65 -19.06
N GLU A 782 -3.78 22.75 -20.04
CA GLU A 782 -2.83 21.65 -20.26
C GLU A 782 -1.49 22.18 -20.80
N ARG A 783 -1.49 22.88 -21.93
CA ARG A 783 -0.26 23.37 -22.59
C ARG A 783 0.58 24.28 -21.68
N PRO A 784 0.01 25.23 -20.91
CA PRO A 784 0.78 26.05 -19.97
C PRO A 784 1.38 25.25 -18.81
N SER A 785 0.70 24.18 -18.37
CA SER A 785 1.16 23.36 -17.25
C SER A 785 2.34 22.44 -17.61
N LEU A 786 2.47 22.10 -18.90
CA LEU A 786 3.53 21.25 -19.42
C LEU A 786 4.89 21.97 -19.50
N ARG A 787 5.97 21.20 -19.24
CA ARG A 787 7.35 21.68 -19.39
C ARG A 787 7.62 22.07 -20.86
N ALA A 788 8.50 23.05 -21.06
CA ALA A 788 8.87 23.53 -22.40
C ALA A 788 9.49 22.42 -23.29
N ASP A 789 10.19 21.46 -22.69
CA ASP A 789 10.79 20.31 -23.37
C ASP A 789 9.81 19.17 -23.67
N SER A 790 8.54 19.30 -23.28
CA SER A 790 7.52 18.28 -23.48
C SER A 790 7.28 18.00 -24.97
N ALA A 791 7.27 16.72 -25.35
CA ALA A 791 6.93 16.30 -26.72
C ALA A 791 5.54 16.78 -27.15
N TYR A 792 4.61 16.91 -26.20
CA TYR A 792 3.28 17.43 -26.42
C TYR A 792 3.25 18.93 -26.79
N ARG A 793 4.28 19.72 -26.42
CA ARG A 793 4.41 21.13 -26.82
C ARG A 793 5.13 21.31 -28.16
N LYS A 794 5.99 20.35 -28.54
CA LYS A 794 6.81 20.43 -29.76
C LYS A 794 6.07 20.03 -31.04
N GLY A 795 4.92 19.38 -30.93
CA GLY A 795 4.09 18.93 -32.05
C GLY A 795 3.03 19.94 -32.51
N VAL A 796 3.10 21.20 -32.06
CA VAL A 796 2.18 22.30 -32.42
C VAL A 796 2.97 23.44 -33.02
#